data_AF-A0A3S2U6V8-F1
#
_entry.id   AF-A0A3S2U6V8-F1
#
_cell.length_a   1.000
_cell.length_b   1.000
_cell.length_c   1.000
_cell.angle_alpha   90.00
_cell.angle_beta   90.00
_cell.angle_gamma   90.00
#
_symmetry.space_group_name_H-M   'P 1'
#
loop_
_entity.id
_entity.type
_entity.pdbx_description
1 polymer ?
#
loop_
_entity_poly.entity_id
_entity_poly.type
_entity_poly.pdbx_seq_one_letter_code
_entity_poly.pdbx_strand_id
1 'polypeptide(L)'
;MTEEASGSPLTSQHDEVLQQRVAALEQERTEFIRLKQQLEAEFNQKRAKFKELYMSKEEELQRRTAALEEAQNELISMKAQLTQARAEIETIKAVATVSENTKQEAIDQVRSQWQEEVASLQAIMKDTVCEYEVQFHQRLEQERAQWNQYREAMERELGDLRRRLTEGQEKENLEDEMKKAQEDAEKLRSVVMPLEQEIAGLKAKLTSSEDKVKELEASKVKELNHVLEAEKSCRTDLEMYVAVLNTQKSVLQEDAEKLRKELHEVCHKLELERQQHNQLKQTWQRANDQFLESQRLLMRDMQRIESVLSSEQLRQVEEMKKKDQEEEEKERLSQVKDLQEEDGGDNTEPLEDYLGLSVEEYHTNHSTHGSLHSLDTDVVAGSPSDPYKDNLRRVQSTDSLGSSLSSQQALGGHNHKAKSASNLDESDFGPLVSADCGATDASFGETTSVSSIKLTASHFLLTKDQEKAIKAMTPEQEETASLLSSISQAPDTAYLPPAGYRLVSDTEWNLLQQEVKNAGRKLGRRCDMCSNYEKQLQAIQGQEADTRDQVKKLQVMLRQANDHLERTMAEKQNLEDSIKMGNEENAAKVSALTQRVQESETLLGALQQAFGEAKRKTQEQMVVLVKSREKVAEELSRLQRDNESLQGKHRLHVELQQQEDFQMPNTVQELQGLVLQCRDDMVALRTSADHMEEKLKAEILFLKEQIQAEQCLKENLEDTLQLEIEGCKEEIASFSSLKTELERIKAEKEKLHCSLIEKTETLERLGGLKGSLEQQVKELSSAKSALEIQVLDERDKAQRLQTELDVSEQVQKDFVKLSQTLQVQLERIRQAESLDRIKVILNDTNLTDINQLPET
;
A
#
# COMPACT_ATOMS: atom_id res chain seq x y z
N MET A 1 4.46 -36.44 -123.17
CA MET A 1 3.95 -37.50 -124.06
C MET A 1 2.90 -38.26 -123.29
N THR A 2 1.68 -38.38 -123.88
CA THR A 2 0.71 -39.50 -123.77
C THR A 2 0.48 -40.14 -122.39
N GLU A 3 -0.72 -40.26 -121.83
CA GLU A 3 -2.01 -40.61 -122.44
C GLU A 3 -3.16 -40.37 -121.44
N GLU A 4 -4.35 -40.14 -121.98
CA GLU A 4 -5.64 -40.03 -121.29
C GLU A 4 -6.09 -41.37 -120.68
N ALA A 5 -6.75 -41.33 -119.51
CA ALA A 5 -7.85 -42.25 -119.20
C ALA A 5 -8.78 -41.62 -118.17
N SER A 6 -9.96 -41.27 -118.65
CA SER A 6 -11.14 -40.82 -117.93
C SER A 6 -11.74 -41.94 -117.07
N GLY A 7 -12.02 -41.63 -115.80
CA GLY A 7 -12.75 -42.49 -114.87
C GLY A 7 -13.26 -41.70 -113.68
N SER A 8 -14.50 -41.22 -113.76
CA SER A 8 -15.31 -40.69 -112.65
C SER A 8 -16.56 -41.57 -112.51
N PRO A 9 -17.33 -41.55 -111.41
CA PRO A 9 -17.01 -41.17 -110.02
C PRO A 9 -17.73 -42.10 -109.00
N LEU A 10 -17.03 -42.73 -108.05
CA LEU A 10 -17.70 -43.36 -106.88
C LEU A 10 -16.93 -43.21 -105.55
N THR A 11 -15.81 -42.48 -105.54
CA THR A 11 -15.01 -42.19 -104.33
C THR A 11 -15.25 -40.81 -103.71
N SER A 12 -15.93 -39.87 -104.40
CA SER A 12 -16.04 -38.49 -103.89
C SER A 12 -16.94 -38.33 -102.66
N GLN A 13 -17.99 -39.16 -102.51
CA GLN A 13 -18.83 -39.12 -101.31
C GLN A 13 -18.12 -39.63 -100.06
N HIS A 14 -17.23 -40.63 -100.20
CA HIS A 14 -16.50 -41.18 -99.06
C HIS A 14 -15.35 -40.24 -98.63
N ASP A 15 -14.71 -39.55 -99.59
CA ASP A 15 -13.69 -38.54 -99.31
C ASP A 15 -14.30 -37.27 -98.69
N GLU A 16 -15.48 -36.83 -99.12
CA GLU A 16 -16.20 -35.70 -98.50
C GLU A 16 -16.63 -36.01 -97.05
N VAL A 17 -17.13 -37.23 -96.78
CA VAL A 17 -17.52 -37.64 -95.42
C VAL A 17 -16.30 -37.78 -94.52
N LEU A 18 -15.17 -38.28 -95.03
CA LEU A 18 -13.92 -38.33 -94.28
C LEU A 18 -13.35 -36.93 -94.01
N GLN A 19 -13.41 -36.01 -94.98
CA GLN A 19 -12.99 -34.61 -94.79
C GLN A 19 -13.88 -33.90 -93.76
N GLN A 20 -15.19 -34.12 -93.78
CA GLN A 20 -16.11 -33.59 -92.76
C GLN A 20 -15.81 -34.17 -91.37
N ARG A 21 -15.47 -35.47 -91.28
CA ARG A 21 -15.11 -36.11 -90.01
C ARG A 21 -13.77 -35.60 -89.47
N VAL A 22 -12.78 -35.39 -90.34
CA VAL A 22 -11.48 -34.80 -89.99
C VAL A 22 -11.67 -33.35 -89.53
N ALA A 23 -12.46 -32.55 -90.25
CA ALA A 23 -12.77 -31.17 -89.84
C ALA A 23 -13.51 -31.11 -88.49
N ALA A 24 -14.44 -32.04 -88.23
CA ALA A 24 -15.12 -32.14 -86.93
C ALA A 24 -14.15 -32.53 -85.80
N LEU A 25 -13.25 -33.49 -86.03
CA LEU A 25 -12.23 -33.87 -85.05
C LEU A 25 -11.18 -32.76 -84.83
N GLU A 26 -10.84 -31.99 -85.87
CA GLU A 26 -9.98 -30.81 -85.75
C GLU A 26 -10.67 -29.71 -84.94
N GLN A 27 -11.97 -29.49 -85.16
CA GLN A 27 -12.76 -28.57 -84.35
C GLN A 27 -12.80 -29.03 -82.88
N GLU A 28 -13.13 -30.28 -82.59
CA GLU A 28 -13.10 -30.85 -81.24
C GLU A 28 -11.71 -30.72 -80.59
N ARG A 29 -10.63 -30.95 -81.36
CA ARG A 29 -9.25 -30.77 -80.88
C ARG A 29 -8.96 -29.31 -80.54
N THR A 30 -9.41 -28.35 -81.35
CA THR A 30 -9.24 -26.92 -81.05
C THR A 30 -10.06 -26.48 -79.83
N GLU A 31 -11.29 -26.99 -79.69
CA GLU A 31 -12.14 -26.75 -78.53
C GLU A 31 -11.51 -27.35 -77.26
N PHE A 32 -10.95 -28.56 -77.34
CA PHE A 32 -10.25 -29.19 -76.22
C PHE A 32 -8.98 -28.43 -75.81
N ILE A 33 -8.20 -27.93 -76.79
CA ILE A 33 -7.03 -27.08 -76.51
C ILE A 33 -7.46 -25.77 -75.83
N ARG A 34 -8.55 -25.16 -76.31
CA ARG A 34 -9.09 -23.92 -75.72
C ARG A 34 -9.57 -24.15 -74.28
N LEU A 35 -10.28 -25.25 -74.03
CA LEU A 35 -10.73 -25.62 -72.70
C LEU A 35 -9.54 -25.90 -71.76
N LYS A 36 -8.52 -26.62 -72.26
CA LYS A 36 -7.29 -26.88 -71.51
C LYS A 36 -6.57 -25.58 -71.13
N GLN A 37 -6.43 -24.64 -72.07
CA GLN A 37 -5.82 -23.33 -71.81
C GLN A 37 -6.63 -22.51 -70.79
N GLN A 38 -7.96 -22.58 -70.85
CA GLN A 38 -8.83 -21.93 -69.87
C GLN A 38 -8.64 -22.51 -68.47
N LEU A 39 -8.62 -23.84 -68.33
CA LEU A 39 -8.38 -24.50 -67.04
C LEU A 39 -6.97 -24.22 -66.49
N GLU A 40 -5.94 -24.17 -67.36
CA GLU A 40 -4.58 -23.78 -66.98
C GLU A 40 -4.51 -22.32 -66.50
N ALA A 41 -5.23 -21.40 -67.16
CA ALA A 41 -5.33 -20.00 -66.74
C ALA A 41 -6.05 -19.85 -65.39
N GLU A 42 -7.18 -20.55 -65.21
CA GLU A 42 -7.93 -20.58 -63.95
C GLU A 42 -7.09 -21.17 -62.80
N PHE A 43 -6.34 -22.24 -63.06
CA PHE A 43 -5.45 -22.83 -62.07
C PHE A 43 -4.32 -21.87 -61.68
N ASN A 44 -3.69 -21.21 -62.66
CA ASN A 44 -2.64 -20.22 -62.39
C ASN A 44 -3.18 -19.00 -61.64
N GLN A 45 -4.40 -18.55 -61.96
CA GLN A 45 -5.08 -17.47 -61.23
C GLN A 45 -5.37 -17.88 -59.77
N LYS A 46 -5.90 -19.09 -59.55
CA LYS A 46 -6.12 -19.63 -58.20
C LYS A 46 -4.81 -19.72 -57.42
N ARG A 47 -3.74 -20.24 -58.03
CA ARG A 47 -2.41 -20.31 -57.43
C ARG A 47 -1.84 -18.93 -57.06
N ALA A 48 -2.02 -17.92 -57.94
CA ALA A 48 -1.60 -16.55 -57.66
C ALA A 48 -2.34 -15.96 -56.46
N LYS A 49 -3.67 -16.12 -56.40
CA LYS A 49 -4.49 -15.69 -55.26
C LYS A 49 -4.09 -16.38 -53.95
N PHE A 50 -3.83 -17.69 -53.97
CA PHE A 50 -3.33 -18.41 -52.79
C PHE A 50 -1.96 -17.91 -52.33
N LYS A 51 -1.06 -17.61 -53.27
CA LYS A 51 0.25 -17.04 -52.93
C LYS A 51 0.11 -15.66 -52.31
N GLU A 52 -0.75 -14.80 -52.85
CA GLU A 52 -1.02 -13.47 -52.31
C GLU A 52 -1.63 -13.54 -50.90
N LEU A 53 -2.63 -14.41 -50.68
CA LEU A 53 -3.20 -14.66 -49.36
C LEU A 53 -2.15 -15.18 -48.36
N TYR A 54 -1.28 -16.10 -48.79
CA TYR A 54 -0.22 -16.61 -47.93
C TYR A 54 0.77 -15.52 -47.53
N MET A 55 1.23 -14.70 -48.48
CA MET A 55 2.12 -13.58 -48.19
C MET A 55 1.46 -12.55 -47.28
N SER A 56 0.18 -12.23 -47.51
CA SER A 56 -0.59 -11.32 -46.65
C SER A 56 -0.71 -11.86 -45.21
N LYS A 57 -0.97 -13.17 -45.04
CA LYS A 57 -1.01 -13.81 -43.72
C LYS A 57 0.37 -13.92 -43.07
N GLU A 58 1.43 -14.13 -43.85
CA GLU A 58 2.81 -14.12 -43.35
C GLU A 58 3.23 -12.72 -42.87
N GLU A 59 2.89 -11.67 -43.62
CA GLU A 59 3.10 -10.28 -43.19
C GLU A 59 2.25 -9.92 -41.97
N GLU A 60 1.01 -10.42 -41.88
CA GLU A 60 0.15 -10.24 -40.71
C GLU A 60 0.73 -10.92 -39.47
N LEU A 61 1.24 -12.15 -39.61
CA LEU A 61 1.94 -12.87 -38.53
C LEU A 61 3.21 -12.13 -38.10
N GLN A 62 3.99 -11.60 -39.05
CA GLN A 62 5.17 -10.79 -38.73
C GLN A 62 4.79 -9.52 -37.96
N ARG A 63 3.75 -8.81 -38.38
CA ARG A 63 3.21 -7.64 -37.65
C ARG A 63 2.76 -7.98 -36.24
N ARG A 64 2.02 -9.08 -36.07
CA ARG A 64 1.59 -9.55 -34.74
C ARG A 64 2.77 -9.96 -33.85
N THR A 65 3.79 -10.59 -34.43
CA THR A 65 5.01 -11.00 -33.70
C THR A 65 5.80 -9.77 -33.24
N ALA A 66 5.98 -8.78 -34.10
CA ALA A 66 6.65 -7.53 -33.75
C ALA A 66 5.89 -6.76 -32.65
N ALA A 67 4.56 -6.68 -32.74
CA ALA A 67 3.73 -6.06 -31.71
C ALA A 67 3.81 -6.81 -30.36
N LEU A 68 3.90 -8.16 -30.39
CA LEU A 68 4.10 -8.96 -29.19
C LEU A 68 5.47 -8.69 -28.54
N GLU A 69 6.53 -8.59 -29.34
CA GLU A 69 7.88 -8.26 -28.87
C GLU A 69 7.95 -6.85 -28.28
N GLU A 70 7.30 -5.87 -28.91
CA GLU A 70 7.19 -4.50 -28.39
C GLU A 70 6.47 -4.47 -27.03
N ALA A 71 5.31 -5.12 -26.93
CA ALA A 71 4.58 -5.25 -25.67
C ALA A 71 5.38 -6.00 -24.58
N GLN A 72 6.17 -7.02 -24.95
CA GLN A 72 7.07 -7.70 -24.03
C GLN A 72 8.18 -6.78 -23.51
N ASN A 73 8.78 -5.97 -24.39
CA ASN A 73 9.80 -5.00 -24.01
C ASN A 73 9.24 -3.90 -23.09
N GLU A 74 8.03 -3.41 -23.38
CA GLU A 74 7.31 -2.48 -22.50
C GLU A 74 7.03 -3.12 -21.13
N LEU A 75 6.57 -4.37 -21.09
CA LEU A 75 6.34 -5.09 -19.83
C LEU A 75 7.65 -5.25 -19.02
N ILE A 76 8.78 -5.54 -19.67
CA ILE A 76 10.10 -5.63 -19.02
C ILE A 76 10.51 -4.26 -18.47
N SER A 77 10.36 -3.19 -19.25
CA SER A 77 10.65 -1.82 -18.83
C SER A 77 9.79 -1.40 -17.62
N MET A 78 8.48 -1.66 -17.67
CA MET A 78 7.57 -1.36 -16.57
C MET A 78 7.88 -2.19 -15.32
N LYS A 79 8.27 -3.46 -15.47
CA LYS A 79 8.75 -4.28 -14.35
C LYS A 79 10.03 -3.71 -13.73
N ALA A 80 10.98 -3.24 -14.55
CA ALA A 80 12.21 -2.61 -14.08
C ALA A 80 11.92 -1.30 -13.31
N GLN A 81 11.06 -0.44 -13.85
CA GLN A 81 10.63 0.78 -13.16
C GLN A 81 9.93 0.48 -11.83
N LEU A 82 9.09 -0.56 -11.79
CA LEU A 82 8.42 -0.99 -10.58
C LEU A 82 9.41 -1.54 -9.54
N THR A 83 10.44 -2.27 -9.96
CA THR A 83 11.52 -2.72 -9.05
C THR A 83 12.34 -1.55 -8.52
N GLN A 84 12.62 -0.54 -9.35
CA GLN A 84 13.34 0.66 -8.97
C GLN A 84 12.53 1.50 -7.96
N ALA A 85 11.24 1.74 -8.23
CA ALA A 85 10.36 2.46 -7.31
C ALA A 85 10.22 1.73 -5.96
N ARG A 86 10.19 0.39 -5.96
CA ARG A 86 10.22 -0.40 -4.71
C ARG A 86 11.51 -0.17 -3.91
N ALA A 87 12.67 -0.16 -4.58
CA ALA A 87 13.95 0.10 -3.92
C ALA A 87 14.04 1.53 -3.35
N GLU A 88 13.50 2.52 -4.07
CA GLU A 88 13.42 3.91 -3.60
C GLU A 88 12.51 4.03 -2.37
N ILE A 89 11.35 3.35 -2.37
CA ILE A 89 10.46 3.30 -1.19
C ILE A 89 11.18 2.69 0.02
N GLU A 90 11.89 1.57 -0.16
CA GLU A 90 12.65 0.95 0.95
C GLU A 90 13.77 1.87 1.46
N THR A 91 14.43 2.61 0.56
CA THR A 91 15.44 3.60 0.94
C THR A 91 14.81 4.75 1.75
N ILE A 92 13.65 5.27 1.30
CA ILE A 92 12.93 6.33 2.01
C ILE A 92 12.45 5.83 3.39
N LYS A 93 11.96 4.59 3.50
CA LYS A 93 11.59 3.98 4.78
C LYS A 93 12.78 3.88 5.73
N ALA A 94 13.95 3.48 5.23
CA ALA A 94 15.17 3.41 6.04
C ALA A 94 15.57 4.80 6.55
N VAL A 95 15.57 5.82 5.67
CA VAL A 95 15.88 7.21 6.05
C VAL A 95 14.86 7.76 7.06
N ALA A 96 13.57 7.50 6.87
CA ALA A 96 12.52 7.92 7.80
C ALA A 96 12.70 7.27 9.17
N THR A 97 13.04 5.97 9.22
CA THR A 97 13.29 5.24 10.47
C THR A 97 14.50 5.79 11.20
N VAL A 98 15.60 6.07 10.49
CA VAL A 98 16.80 6.71 11.07
C VAL A 98 16.45 8.11 11.58
N SER A 99 15.73 8.92 10.81
CA SER A 99 15.31 10.26 11.24
C SER A 99 14.43 10.23 12.49
N GLU A 100 13.50 9.28 12.58
CA GLU A 100 12.65 9.12 13.76
C GLU A 100 13.45 8.69 14.98
N ASN A 101 14.38 7.74 14.83
CA ASN A 101 15.27 7.33 15.91
C ASN A 101 16.15 8.49 16.38
N THR A 102 16.72 9.28 15.48
CA THR A 102 17.53 10.46 15.86
C THR A 102 16.72 11.52 16.59
N LYS A 103 15.46 11.75 16.19
CA LYS A 103 14.55 12.65 16.94
C LYS A 103 14.23 12.09 18.32
N GLN A 104 13.97 10.79 18.43
CA GLN A 104 13.69 10.12 19.69
C GLN A 104 14.90 10.19 20.63
N GLU A 105 16.11 9.95 20.14
CA GLU A 105 17.37 10.11 20.87
C GLU A 105 17.57 11.55 21.36
N ALA A 106 17.30 12.55 20.51
CA ALA A 106 17.38 13.97 20.91
C ALA A 106 16.36 14.33 22.00
N ILE A 107 15.13 13.81 21.90
CA ILE A 107 14.09 13.98 22.93
C ILE A 107 14.53 13.33 24.24
N ASP A 108 15.06 12.11 24.19
CA ASP A 108 15.49 11.38 25.37
C ASP A 108 16.74 12.01 26.01
N GLN A 109 17.64 12.59 25.22
CA GLN A 109 18.77 13.37 25.72
C GLN A 109 18.29 14.63 26.47
N VAL A 110 17.36 15.40 25.90
CA VAL A 110 16.78 16.58 26.58
C VAL A 110 16.04 16.18 27.86
N ARG A 111 15.32 15.03 27.84
CA ARG A 111 14.67 14.49 29.03
C ARG A 111 15.67 14.10 30.12
N SER A 112 16.78 13.45 29.75
CA SER A 112 17.85 13.09 30.70
C SER A 112 18.46 14.35 31.32
N GLN A 113 18.79 15.34 30.50
CA GLN A 113 19.32 16.62 30.99
C GLN A 113 18.33 17.29 31.95
N TRP A 114 17.04 17.35 31.61
CA TRP A 114 16.02 17.90 32.53
C TRP A 114 15.93 17.12 33.84
N GLN A 115 16.02 15.79 33.81
CA GLN A 115 16.00 14.96 35.02
C GLN A 115 17.25 15.19 35.88
N GLU A 116 18.42 15.30 35.25
CA GLU A 116 19.70 15.59 35.92
C GLU A 116 19.69 16.99 36.56
N GLU A 117 19.21 18.01 35.85
CA GLU A 117 19.07 19.37 36.38
C GLU A 117 18.09 19.43 37.56
N VAL A 118 16.94 18.74 37.46
CA VAL A 118 15.98 18.65 38.57
C VAL A 118 16.60 17.92 39.76
N ALA A 119 17.33 16.82 39.55
CA ALA A 119 18.00 16.09 40.62
C ALA A 119 19.12 16.92 41.28
N SER A 120 19.89 17.66 40.48
CA SER A 120 20.93 18.58 40.93
C SER A 120 20.33 19.70 41.77
N LEU A 121 19.28 20.37 41.30
CA LEU A 121 18.57 21.42 42.04
C LEU A 121 17.95 20.88 43.34
N GLN A 122 17.38 19.68 43.31
CA GLN A 122 16.86 19.02 44.52
C GLN A 122 17.98 18.72 45.53
N ALA A 123 19.17 18.29 45.07
CA ALA A 123 20.32 18.05 45.92
C ALA A 123 20.84 19.34 46.55
N ILE A 124 21.04 20.40 45.76
CA ILE A 124 21.46 21.72 46.27
C ILE A 124 20.44 22.27 47.28
N MET A 125 19.14 22.15 46.99
CA MET A 125 18.10 22.60 47.91
C MET A 125 18.09 21.78 49.21
N LYS A 126 18.36 20.47 49.13
CA LYS A 126 18.49 19.61 50.32
C LYS A 126 19.72 19.98 51.13
N ASP A 127 20.86 20.24 50.48
CA ASP A 127 22.11 20.60 51.16
C ASP A 127 22.00 21.97 51.82
N THR A 128 21.41 22.96 51.15
CA THR A 128 21.16 24.28 51.77
C THR A 128 20.22 24.19 52.97
N VAL A 129 19.16 23.37 52.91
CA VAL A 129 18.28 23.11 54.07
C VAL A 129 19.09 22.46 55.20
N CYS A 130 19.90 21.43 54.92
CA CYS A 130 20.75 20.79 55.92
C CYS A 130 21.73 21.80 56.55
N GLU A 131 22.35 22.67 55.76
CA GLU A 131 23.25 23.72 56.26
C GLU A 131 22.52 24.70 57.18
N TYR A 132 21.31 25.14 56.82
CA TYR A 132 20.50 26.00 57.67
C TYR A 132 20.13 25.30 58.99
N GLU A 133 19.77 24.01 58.96
CA GLU A 133 19.47 23.23 60.15
C GLU A 133 20.69 23.11 61.08
N VAL A 134 21.88 22.87 60.52
CA VAL A 134 23.14 22.81 61.28
C VAL A 134 23.49 24.18 61.87
N GLN A 135 23.40 25.26 61.09
CA GLN A 135 23.66 26.62 61.58
C GLN A 135 22.68 27.01 62.70
N PHE A 136 21.41 26.63 62.58
CA PHE A 136 20.41 26.87 63.60
C PHE A 136 20.70 26.09 64.88
N HIS A 137 21.06 24.81 64.79
CA HIS A 137 21.51 24.02 65.93
C HIS A 137 22.74 24.62 66.60
N GLN A 138 23.72 25.06 65.82
CA GLN A 138 24.94 25.65 66.34
C GLN A 138 24.67 26.97 67.10
N ARG A 139 23.76 27.81 66.62
CA ARG A 139 23.32 29.03 67.36
C ARG A 139 22.63 28.68 68.66
N LEU A 140 21.74 27.67 68.66
CA LEU A 140 21.07 27.20 69.88
C LEU A 140 22.07 26.64 70.91
N GLU A 141 23.08 25.90 70.46
CA GLU A 141 24.15 25.40 71.33
C GLU A 141 24.99 26.55 71.91
N GLN A 142 25.31 27.57 71.11
CA GLN A 142 26.01 28.77 71.58
C GLN A 142 25.21 29.52 72.64
N GLU A 143 23.90 29.74 72.43
CA GLU A 143 23.04 30.37 73.44
C GLU A 143 23.00 29.53 74.73
N ARG A 144 22.86 28.21 74.62
CA ARG A 144 22.91 27.32 75.80
C ARG A 144 24.23 27.42 76.55
N ALA A 145 25.36 27.47 75.83
CA ALA A 145 26.68 27.63 76.43
C ALA A 145 26.82 28.99 77.13
N GLN A 146 26.34 30.07 76.52
CA GLN A 146 26.33 31.41 77.13
C GLN A 146 25.48 31.44 78.42
N TRP A 147 24.28 30.84 78.40
CA TRP A 147 23.44 30.72 79.58
C TRP A 147 24.07 29.89 80.71
N ASN A 148 24.78 28.81 80.36
CA ASN A 148 25.52 28.02 81.34
C ASN A 148 26.69 28.81 81.95
N GLN A 149 27.46 29.54 81.14
CA GLN A 149 28.55 30.40 81.64
C GLN A 149 28.03 31.50 82.57
N TYR A 150 26.89 32.12 82.24
CA TYR A 150 26.25 33.11 83.10
C TYR A 150 25.80 32.50 84.43
N ARG A 151 25.20 31.30 84.40
CA ARG A 151 24.80 30.56 85.61
C ARG A 151 26.00 30.26 86.50
N GLU A 152 27.08 29.72 85.92
CA GLU A 152 28.32 29.41 86.64
C GLU A 152 28.98 30.67 87.23
N ALA A 153 28.90 31.81 86.54
CA ALA A 153 29.39 33.10 87.06
C ALA A 153 28.60 33.57 88.28
N MET A 154 27.27 33.51 88.23
CA MET A 154 26.41 33.84 89.36
C MET A 154 26.61 32.89 90.55
N GLU A 155 26.82 31.59 90.29
CA GLU A 155 27.14 30.62 91.34
C GLU A 155 28.49 30.90 92.00
N ARG A 156 29.50 31.31 91.23
CA ARG A 156 30.80 31.77 91.76
C ARG A 156 30.66 33.02 92.62
N GLU A 157 29.92 34.03 92.16
CA GLU A 157 29.68 35.25 92.94
C GLU A 157 28.93 34.96 94.24
N LEU A 158 27.93 34.07 94.21
CA LEU A 158 27.25 33.58 95.42
C LEU A 158 28.22 32.84 96.36
N GLY A 159 29.16 32.06 95.83
CA GLY A 159 30.21 31.41 96.61
C GLY A 159 31.18 32.40 97.26
N ASP A 160 31.55 33.46 96.55
CA ASP A 160 32.44 34.52 97.03
C ASP A 160 31.78 35.39 98.09
N LEU A 161 30.50 35.70 97.92
CA LEU A 161 29.71 36.41 98.94
C LEU A 161 29.53 35.57 100.20
N ARG A 162 29.38 34.24 100.06
CA ARG A 162 29.37 33.31 101.21
C ARG A 162 30.73 33.28 101.93
N ARG A 163 31.84 33.22 101.19
CA ARG A 163 33.20 33.25 101.78
C ARG A 163 33.49 34.56 102.50
N ARG A 164 33.13 35.70 101.92
CA ARG A 164 33.29 37.02 102.54
C ARG A 164 32.44 37.19 103.82
N LEU A 165 31.32 36.49 103.93
CA LEU A 165 30.52 36.47 105.15
C LEU A 165 31.20 35.67 106.29
N THR A 166 32.16 34.78 105.98
CA THR A 166 32.88 33.93 106.95
C THR A 166 34.22 34.50 107.43
N GLU A 167 34.81 35.49 106.77
CA GLU A 167 36.20 35.94 107.03
C GLU A 167 36.34 37.28 107.77
N GLY A 168 35.26 37.85 108.32
CA GLY A 168 35.31 39.13 109.03
C GLY A 168 35.70 39.04 110.51
N GLN A 169 36.98 38.86 110.88
CA GLN A 169 37.48 39.19 112.23
C GLN A 169 39.02 39.34 112.36
N GLU A 170 39.42 40.51 112.91
CA GLU A 170 40.73 40.90 113.55
C GLU A 170 41.92 41.25 112.62
N LYS A 171 42.84 42.20 112.90
CA LYS A 171 43.02 43.42 113.75
C LYS A 171 44.38 44.03 113.31
N GLU A 172 44.49 45.34 113.16
CA GLU A 172 45.72 46.06 112.74
C GLU A 172 46.70 46.32 113.92
N ASN A 173 48.02 46.16 113.70
CA ASN A 173 49.12 46.66 114.56
C ASN A 173 50.41 46.86 113.74
N LEU A 174 51.14 47.97 113.94
CA LEU A 174 52.25 48.53 113.13
C LEU A 174 53.46 47.64 112.71
N GLU A 175 53.50 46.36 113.05
CA GLU A 175 54.24 45.36 112.25
C GLU A 175 53.59 45.20 110.86
N ASP A 176 52.29 45.44 110.76
CA ASP A 176 51.43 45.45 109.58
C ASP A 176 51.72 46.57 108.60
N GLU A 177 52.60 47.55 108.86
CA GLU A 177 52.98 48.56 107.84
C GLU A 177 54.22 48.15 107.04
N MET A 178 55.23 47.56 107.68
CA MET A 178 56.34 46.89 106.99
C MET A 178 55.92 45.55 106.41
N LYS A 179 55.08 44.83 107.14
CA LYS A 179 54.41 43.64 106.65
C LYS A 179 53.31 44.01 105.66
N LYS A 180 52.62 45.17 105.72
CA LYS A 180 51.82 45.70 104.56
C LYS A 180 52.70 45.95 103.38
N ALA A 181 53.85 46.60 103.48
CA ALA A 181 54.65 46.85 102.29
C ALA A 181 55.14 45.54 101.64
N GLN A 182 55.42 44.51 102.44
CA GLN A 182 55.83 43.19 101.98
C GLN A 182 54.66 42.29 101.55
N GLU A 183 53.53 42.33 102.25
CA GLU A 183 52.25 41.69 101.93
C GLU A 183 51.52 42.42 100.81
N ASP A 184 51.76 43.71 100.56
CA ASP A 184 51.26 44.50 99.44
C ASP A 184 52.12 44.22 98.22
N ALA A 185 53.44 44.02 98.37
CA ALA A 185 54.30 43.51 97.29
C ALA A 185 54.03 42.02 96.98
N GLU A 186 53.68 41.20 97.96
CA GLU A 186 53.22 39.81 97.79
C GLU A 186 51.77 39.74 97.30
N LYS A 187 50.87 40.63 97.70
CA LYS A 187 49.50 40.75 97.16
C LYS A 187 49.55 41.24 95.73
N LEU A 188 50.37 42.26 95.45
CA LEU A 188 50.65 42.70 94.08
C LEU A 188 51.26 41.55 93.29
N ARG A 189 52.22 40.77 93.81
CA ARG A 189 52.67 39.56 93.10
C ARG A 189 51.58 38.49 92.95
N SER A 190 50.71 38.30 93.94
CA SER A 190 49.59 37.35 93.89
C SER A 190 48.48 37.76 92.92
N VAL A 191 48.41 39.04 92.55
CA VAL A 191 47.47 39.57 91.56
C VAL A 191 48.16 39.70 90.19
N VAL A 192 49.37 40.24 90.16
CA VAL A 192 50.16 40.49 88.96
C VAL A 192 50.67 39.19 88.35
N MET A 193 51.14 38.19 89.11
CA MET A 193 51.60 36.94 88.50
C MET A 193 50.48 36.15 87.83
N PRO A 194 49.28 35.98 88.43
CA PRO A 194 48.15 35.39 87.73
C PRO A 194 47.72 36.22 86.53
N LEU A 195 47.70 37.56 86.63
CA LEU A 195 47.41 38.41 85.48
C LEU A 195 48.48 38.31 84.39
N GLU A 196 49.76 38.18 84.72
CA GLU A 196 50.86 37.97 83.76
C GLU A 196 50.77 36.58 83.11
N GLN A 197 50.43 35.55 83.88
CA GLN A 197 50.17 34.21 83.36
C GLN A 197 48.91 34.17 82.49
N GLU A 198 47.87 34.91 82.86
CA GLU A 198 46.63 35.02 82.10
C GLU A 198 46.84 35.85 80.83
N ILE A 199 47.60 36.95 80.89
CA ILE A 199 48.03 37.72 79.71
C ILE A 199 48.90 36.85 78.79
N ALA A 200 49.81 36.03 79.33
CA ALA A 200 50.59 35.10 78.53
C ALA A 200 49.71 34.00 77.89
N GLY A 201 48.75 33.46 78.63
CA GLY A 201 47.78 32.49 78.14
C GLY A 201 46.83 33.08 77.09
N LEU A 202 46.38 34.32 77.27
CA LEU A 202 45.56 35.06 76.31
C LEU A 202 46.34 35.40 75.05
N LYS A 203 47.62 35.79 75.17
CA LYS A 203 48.50 36.00 74.01
C LYS A 203 48.71 34.69 73.24
N ALA A 204 48.94 33.57 73.91
CA ALA A 204 49.09 32.26 73.26
C ALA A 204 47.79 31.77 72.59
N LYS A 205 46.63 32.04 73.21
CA LYS A 205 45.31 31.76 72.60
C LYS A 205 45.03 32.65 71.41
N LEU A 206 45.42 33.93 71.48
CA LEU A 206 45.28 34.89 70.38
C LEU A 206 46.13 34.45 69.19
N THR A 207 47.40 34.12 69.40
CA THR A 207 48.27 33.60 68.32
C THR A 207 47.75 32.29 67.73
N SER A 208 47.26 31.37 68.58
CA SER A 208 46.64 30.12 68.08
C SER A 208 45.35 30.36 67.30
N SER A 209 44.56 31.37 67.67
CA SER A 209 43.36 31.76 66.93
C SER A 209 43.73 32.44 65.61
N GLU A 210 44.74 33.30 65.59
CA GLU A 210 45.26 33.95 64.38
C GLU A 210 45.82 32.92 63.39
N ASP A 211 46.54 31.91 63.86
CA ASP A 211 47.07 30.83 63.00
C ASP A 211 45.94 29.97 62.41
N LYS A 212 44.89 29.65 63.20
CA LYS A 212 43.70 28.95 62.70
C LYS A 212 42.94 29.76 61.66
N VAL A 213 42.83 31.07 61.85
CA VAL A 213 42.19 31.96 60.85
C VAL A 213 42.99 31.95 59.55
N LYS A 214 44.32 32.08 59.60
CA LYS A 214 45.18 32.00 58.40
C LYS A 214 45.08 30.65 57.69
N GLU A 215 44.98 29.56 58.44
CA GLU A 215 44.83 28.21 57.86
C GLU A 215 43.47 28.04 57.18
N LEU A 216 42.39 28.51 57.80
CA LEU A 216 41.04 28.53 57.21
C LEU A 216 40.98 29.43 55.96
N GLU A 217 41.61 30.60 56.00
CA GLU A 217 41.74 31.49 54.84
C GLU A 217 42.51 30.82 53.70
N ALA A 218 43.64 30.17 54.00
CA ALA A 218 44.43 29.45 52.99
C ALA A 218 43.66 28.24 52.41
N SER A 219 42.91 27.52 53.23
CA SER A 219 42.04 26.42 52.76
C SER A 219 40.93 26.93 51.85
N LYS A 220 40.27 28.02 52.25
CA LYS A 220 39.19 28.63 51.47
C LYS A 220 39.68 29.20 50.15
N VAL A 221 40.88 29.79 50.12
CA VAL A 221 41.52 30.24 48.87
C VAL A 221 41.81 29.07 47.94
N LYS A 222 42.29 27.93 48.46
CA LYS A 222 42.53 26.73 47.63
C LYS A 222 41.24 26.16 47.06
N GLU A 223 40.18 26.09 47.86
CA GLU A 223 38.86 25.61 47.44
C GLU A 223 38.28 26.51 46.34
N LEU A 224 38.28 27.82 46.53
CA LEU A 224 37.84 28.78 45.51
C LEU A 224 38.65 28.68 44.21
N ASN A 225 39.96 28.41 44.31
CA ASN A 225 40.81 28.24 43.13
C ASN A 225 40.49 26.93 42.39
N HIS A 226 40.16 25.84 43.11
CA HIS A 226 39.72 24.60 42.49
C HIS A 226 38.39 24.77 41.75
N VAL A 227 37.41 25.44 42.37
CA VAL A 227 36.12 25.77 41.72
C VAL A 227 36.34 26.64 40.49
N LEU A 228 37.21 27.65 40.58
CA LEU A 228 37.54 28.50 39.44
C LEU A 228 38.15 27.72 38.26
N GLU A 229 39.03 26.76 38.51
CA GLU A 229 39.60 25.92 37.45
C GLU A 229 38.56 24.95 36.85
N ALA A 230 37.65 24.41 37.67
CA ALA A 230 36.53 23.61 37.17
C ALA A 230 35.60 24.43 36.26
N GLU A 231 35.23 25.64 36.68
CA GLU A 231 34.42 26.58 35.90
C GLU A 231 35.10 26.97 34.57
N LYS A 232 36.43 27.21 34.59
CA LYS A 232 37.20 27.45 33.36
C LYS A 232 37.12 26.27 32.39
N SER A 233 37.23 25.03 32.89
CA SER A 233 37.10 23.83 32.07
C SER A 233 35.70 23.69 31.47
N CYS A 234 34.65 23.87 32.29
CA CYS A 234 33.26 23.81 31.83
C CYS A 234 32.99 24.88 30.77
N ARG A 235 33.54 26.09 30.96
CA ARG A 235 33.46 27.15 29.96
C ARG A 235 34.14 26.76 28.65
N THR A 236 35.32 26.16 28.68
CA THR A 236 35.99 25.71 27.44
C THR A 236 35.20 24.62 26.72
N ASP A 237 34.56 23.71 27.46
CA ASP A 237 33.70 22.69 26.88
C ASP A 237 32.45 23.30 26.25
N LEU A 238 31.83 24.29 26.91
CA LEU A 238 30.71 25.05 26.34
C LEU A 238 31.11 25.83 25.09
N GLU A 239 32.28 26.48 25.08
CA GLU A 239 32.81 27.16 23.89
C GLU A 239 33.01 26.17 22.72
N MET A 240 33.47 24.94 23.01
CA MET A 240 33.58 23.88 22.01
C MET A 240 32.20 23.40 21.52
N TYR A 241 31.23 23.17 22.40
CA TYR A 241 29.86 22.81 22.00
C TYR A 241 29.22 23.90 21.13
N VAL A 242 29.39 25.16 21.49
CA VAL A 242 28.91 26.30 20.70
C VAL A 242 29.57 26.33 19.32
N ALA A 243 30.89 26.04 19.22
CA ALA A 243 31.59 25.96 17.94
C ALA A 243 31.07 24.80 17.06
N VAL A 244 30.82 23.63 17.65
CA VAL A 244 30.25 22.47 16.94
C VAL A 244 28.84 22.79 16.46
N LEU A 245 27.99 23.35 17.32
CA LEU A 245 26.61 23.73 16.98
C LEU A 245 26.58 24.79 15.87
N ASN A 246 27.50 25.77 15.90
CA ASN A 246 27.62 26.76 14.83
C ASN A 246 28.07 26.11 13.51
N THR A 247 28.97 25.13 13.55
CA THR A 247 29.39 24.38 12.36
C THR A 247 28.23 23.55 11.80
N GLN A 248 27.49 22.83 12.66
CA GLN A 248 26.29 22.08 12.27
C GLN A 248 25.22 22.99 11.68
N LYS A 249 24.98 24.17 12.27
CA LYS A 249 24.06 25.18 11.74
C LYS A 249 24.46 25.63 10.33
N SER A 250 25.75 25.86 10.08
CA SER A 250 26.26 26.24 8.75
C SER A 250 26.01 25.14 7.72
N VAL A 251 26.31 23.87 8.06
CA VAL A 251 26.09 22.73 7.17
C VAL A 251 24.60 22.58 6.84
N LEU A 252 23.71 22.65 7.84
CA LEU A 252 22.27 22.57 7.62
C LEU A 252 21.74 23.74 6.78
N GLN A 253 22.32 24.95 6.94
CA GLN A 253 21.98 26.08 6.08
C GLN A 253 22.42 25.86 4.63
N GLU A 254 23.62 25.35 4.40
CA GLU A 254 24.13 25.01 3.07
C GLU A 254 23.28 23.93 2.38
N ASP A 255 22.91 22.87 3.11
CA ASP A 255 22.04 21.82 2.59
C ASP A 255 20.64 22.36 2.27
N ALA A 256 20.08 23.23 3.11
CA ALA A 256 18.81 23.89 2.84
C ALA A 256 18.89 24.83 1.62
N GLU A 257 20.01 25.52 1.41
CA GLU A 257 20.25 26.33 0.21
C GLU A 257 20.39 25.48 -1.05
N LYS A 258 21.06 24.34 -0.94
CA LYS A 258 21.23 23.39 -2.04
C LYS A 258 19.88 22.79 -2.46
N LEU A 259 19.09 22.30 -1.50
CA LEU A 259 17.74 21.80 -1.76
C LEU A 259 16.84 22.88 -2.37
N ARG A 260 16.97 24.14 -1.92
CA ARG A 260 16.25 25.26 -2.56
C ARG A 260 16.65 25.45 -4.01
N LYS A 261 17.94 25.36 -4.35
CA LYS A 261 18.41 25.47 -5.75
C LYS A 261 17.90 24.31 -6.61
N GLU A 262 17.99 23.08 -6.11
CA GLU A 262 17.48 21.89 -6.80
C GLU A 262 15.97 21.99 -7.06
N LEU A 263 15.19 22.46 -6.08
CA LEU A 263 13.77 22.70 -6.26
C LEU A 263 13.51 23.77 -7.34
N HIS A 264 14.24 24.87 -7.35
CA HIS A 264 14.12 25.90 -8.39
C HIS A 264 14.44 25.35 -9.78
N GLU A 265 15.46 24.51 -9.92
CA GLU A 265 15.80 23.87 -11.20
C GLU A 265 14.68 22.94 -11.69
N VAL A 266 14.09 22.15 -10.79
CA VAL A 266 12.96 21.27 -11.14
C VAL A 266 11.73 22.09 -11.54
N CYS A 267 11.39 23.13 -10.79
CA CYS A 267 10.31 24.06 -11.15
C CYS A 267 10.56 24.72 -12.51
N HIS A 268 11.81 25.12 -12.79
CA HIS A 268 12.17 25.70 -14.08
C HIS A 268 11.99 24.70 -15.24
N LYS A 269 12.42 23.45 -15.07
CA LYS A 269 12.22 22.38 -16.07
C LYS A 269 10.74 22.09 -16.30
N LEU A 270 9.93 22.04 -15.24
CA LEU A 270 8.48 21.85 -15.34
C LEU A 270 7.83 22.99 -16.14
N GLU A 271 8.21 24.25 -15.87
CA GLU A 271 7.67 25.40 -16.61
C GLU A 271 8.09 25.37 -18.08
N LEU A 272 9.33 24.92 -18.37
CA LEU A 272 9.81 24.74 -19.74
C LEU A 272 9.01 23.65 -20.48
N GLU A 273 8.78 22.50 -19.86
CA GLU A 273 7.95 21.43 -20.43
C GLU A 273 6.52 21.91 -20.66
N ARG A 274 5.96 22.66 -19.71
CA ARG A 274 4.63 23.26 -19.85
C ARG A 274 4.57 24.24 -21.02
N GLN A 275 5.60 25.07 -21.22
CA GLN A 275 5.70 25.96 -22.37
C GLN A 275 5.78 25.18 -23.68
N GLN A 276 6.61 24.13 -23.75
CA GLN A 276 6.73 23.26 -24.93
C GLN A 276 5.41 22.55 -25.24
N HIS A 277 4.72 22.02 -24.23
CA HIS A 277 3.41 21.40 -24.38
C HIS A 277 2.37 22.40 -24.92
N ASN A 278 2.36 23.64 -24.41
CA ASN A 278 1.49 24.69 -24.92
C ASN A 278 1.81 25.07 -26.38
N GLN A 279 3.09 25.13 -26.75
CA GLN A 279 3.50 25.37 -28.14
C GLN A 279 3.05 24.23 -29.07
N LEU A 280 3.19 22.98 -28.61
CA LEU A 280 2.72 21.81 -29.34
C LEU A 280 1.20 21.81 -29.50
N LYS A 281 0.46 22.15 -28.43
CA LYS A 281 -1.00 22.30 -28.47
C LYS A 281 -1.42 23.36 -29.49
N GLN A 282 -0.76 24.51 -29.52
CA GLN A 282 -1.05 25.56 -30.50
C GLN A 282 -0.72 25.14 -31.95
N THR A 283 0.37 24.40 -32.17
CA THR A 283 0.72 23.91 -33.51
C THR A 283 -0.28 22.85 -33.99
N TRP A 284 -0.67 21.93 -33.11
CA TRP A 284 -1.76 20.99 -33.39
C TRP A 284 -3.08 21.67 -33.69
N GLN A 285 -3.44 22.70 -32.92
CA GLN A 285 -4.67 23.45 -33.15
C GLN A 285 -4.65 24.15 -34.51
N ARG A 286 -3.53 24.80 -34.88
CA ARG A 286 -3.36 25.39 -36.22
C ARG A 286 -3.43 24.35 -37.34
N ALA A 287 -2.84 23.17 -37.15
CA ALA A 287 -2.89 22.08 -38.13
C ALA A 287 -4.32 21.55 -38.30
N ASN A 288 -5.07 21.41 -37.21
CA ASN A 288 -6.47 21.01 -37.23
C ASN A 288 -7.34 22.08 -37.92
N ASP A 289 -7.15 23.36 -37.59
CA ASP A 289 -7.85 24.47 -38.25
C ASP A 289 -7.56 24.50 -39.76
N GLN A 290 -6.31 24.26 -40.17
CA GLN A 290 -5.91 24.15 -41.57
C GLN A 290 -6.57 22.94 -42.26
N PHE A 291 -6.63 21.79 -41.59
CA PHE A 291 -7.31 20.62 -42.12
C PHE A 291 -8.81 20.89 -42.32
N LEU A 292 -9.48 21.46 -41.33
CA LEU A 292 -10.90 21.82 -41.40
C LEU A 292 -11.17 22.89 -42.47
N GLU A 293 -10.27 23.86 -42.65
CA GLU A 293 -10.39 24.85 -43.73
C GLU A 293 -10.20 24.20 -45.11
N SER A 294 -9.24 23.28 -45.25
CA SER A 294 -9.01 22.53 -46.49
C SER A 294 -10.24 21.68 -46.86
N GLN A 295 -10.86 21.02 -45.89
CA GLN A 295 -12.09 20.26 -46.09
C GLN A 295 -13.26 21.17 -46.48
N ARG A 296 -13.41 22.33 -45.82
CA ARG A 296 -14.42 23.34 -46.18
C ARG A 296 -14.21 23.89 -47.59
N LEU A 297 -12.97 24.11 -48.01
CA LEU A 297 -12.65 24.53 -49.38
C LEU A 297 -13.01 23.43 -50.39
N LEU A 298 -12.64 22.18 -50.10
CA LEU A 298 -12.99 21.03 -50.95
C LEU A 298 -14.51 20.89 -51.12
N MET A 299 -15.29 21.05 -50.04
CA MET A 299 -16.75 21.02 -50.13
C MET A 299 -17.30 22.16 -51.00
N ARG A 300 -16.74 23.37 -50.91
CA ARG A 300 -17.13 24.49 -51.78
C ARG A 300 -16.77 24.24 -53.24
N ASP A 301 -15.63 23.62 -53.51
CA ASP A 301 -15.23 23.27 -54.88
C ASP A 301 -16.10 22.13 -55.44
N MET A 302 -16.45 21.14 -54.62
CA MET A 302 -17.43 20.10 -54.99
C MET A 302 -18.79 20.72 -55.33
N GLN A 303 -19.32 21.61 -54.49
CA GLN A 303 -20.57 22.34 -54.75
C GLN A 303 -20.50 23.20 -56.02
N ARG A 304 -19.35 23.82 -56.29
CA ARG A 304 -19.13 24.58 -57.52
C ARG A 304 -19.17 23.68 -58.75
N ILE A 305 -18.54 22.50 -58.69
CA ILE A 305 -18.59 21.51 -59.78
C ILE A 305 -20.02 21.01 -59.96
N GLU A 306 -20.74 20.72 -58.87
CA GLU A 306 -22.16 20.35 -58.90
C GLU A 306 -23.02 21.42 -59.58
N SER A 307 -22.77 22.71 -59.34
CA SER A 307 -23.53 23.79 -59.97
C SER A 307 -23.38 23.92 -61.50
N VAL A 308 -22.35 23.30 -62.10
CA VAL A 308 -22.09 23.31 -63.55
C VAL A 308 -22.66 22.07 -64.25
N LEU A 309 -23.02 21.04 -63.49
CA LEU A 309 -23.63 19.81 -64.02
C LEU A 309 -25.10 20.04 -64.37
N SER A 310 -25.55 19.41 -65.47
CA SER A 310 -26.98 19.45 -65.84
C SER A 310 -27.84 18.67 -64.83
N SER A 311 -29.14 18.99 -64.74
CA SER A 311 -30.05 18.35 -63.78
C SER A 311 -30.11 16.82 -63.91
N GLU A 312 -29.94 16.28 -65.12
CA GLU A 312 -29.86 14.83 -65.33
C GLU A 312 -28.52 14.24 -64.85
N GLN A 313 -27.42 14.98 -64.99
CA GLN A 313 -26.11 14.58 -64.47
C GLN A 313 -26.06 14.66 -62.93
N LEU A 314 -26.74 15.63 -62.31
CA LEU A 314 -26.89 15.68 -60.85
C LEU A 314 -27.62 14.46 -60.32
N ARG A 315 -28.73 14.08 -60.96
CA ARG A 315 -29.52 12.91 -60.59
C ARG A 315 -28.69 11.62 -60.68
N GLN A 316 -27.88 11.48 -61.74
CA GLN A 316 -26.97 10.34 -61.87
C GLN A 316 -25.86 10.34 -60.81
N VAL A 317 -25.30 11.50 -60.46
CA VAL A 317 -24.28 11.61 -59.40
C VAL A 317 -24.87 11.32 -58.02
N GLU A 318 -26.08 11.78 -57.72
CA GLU A 318 -26.78 11.43 -56.47
C GLU A 318 -27.17 9.95 -56.42
N GLU A 319 -27.60 9.37 -57.54
CA GLU A 319 -27.89 7.93 -57.64
C GLU A 319 -26.61 7.09 -57.48
N MET A 320 -25.47 7.57 -58.00
CA MET A 320 -24.15 6.97 -57.78
C MET A 320 -23.67 7.13 -56.33
N LYS A 321 -23.75 8.33 -55.74
CA LYS A 321 -23.41 8.56 -54.32
C LYS A 321 -24.26 7.69 -53.39
N LYS A 322 -25.54 7.50 -53.71
CA LYS A 322 -26.43 6.63 -52.95
C LYS A 322 -26.03 5.16 -53.09
N LYS A 323 -25.66 4.71 -54.30
CA LYS A 323 -25.12 3.36 -54.50
C LYS A 323 -23.81 3.16 -53.76
N ASP A 324 -22.89 4.13 -53.80
CA ASP A 324 -21.61 4.07 -53.08
C ASP A 324 -21.84 4.04 -51.56
N GLN A 325 -22.79 4.81 -51.02
CA GLN A 325 -23.18 4.75 -49.61
C GLN A 325 -23.82 3.40 -49.24
N GLU A 326 -24.69 2.86 -50.09
CA GLU A 326 -25.28 1.53 -49.90
C GLU A 326 -24.21 0.42 -50.00
N GLU A 327 -23.17 0.60 -50.83
CA GLU A 327 -22.02 -0.30 -50.93
C GLU A 327 -21.11 -0.19 -49.70
N GLU A 328 -20.78 1.01 -49.22
CA GLU A 328 -20.03 1.22 -47.98
C GLU A 328 -20.80 0.68 -46.75
N GLU A 329 -22.12 0.87 -46.68
CA GLU A 329 -22.94 0.27 -45.62
C GLU A 329 -22.94 -1.26 -45.71
N LYS A 330 -23.01 -1.82 -46.92
CA LYS A 330 -22.87 -3.26 -47.13
C LYS A 330 -21.48 -3.78 -46.78
N GLU A 331 -20.41 -3.03 -47.05
CA GLU A 331 -19.05 -3.39 -46.66
C GLU A 331 -18.83 -3.26 -45.15
N ARG A 332 -19.43 -2.26 -44.49
CA ARG A 332 -19.41 -2.16 -43.03
C ARG A 332 -20.21 -3.29 -42.39
N LEU A 333 -21.37 -3.63 -42.97
CA LEU A 333 -22.15 -4.80 -42.56
C LEU A 333 -21.42 -6.11 -42.83
N SER A 334 -20.66 -6.22 -43.93
CA SER A 334 -19.84 -7.39 -44.22
C SER A 334 -18.64 -7.47 -43.28
N GLN A 335 -17.95 -6.37 -42.97
CA GLN A 335 -16.87 -6.35 -41.96
C GLN A 335 -17.38 -6.67 -40.56
N VAL A 336 -18.57 -6.19 -40.19
CA VAL A 336 -19.20 -6.55 -38.91
C VAL A 336 -19.62 -8.02 -38.91
N LYS A 337 -20.09 -8.56 -40.04
CA LYS A 337 -20.35 -10.00 -40.21
C LYS A 337 -19.08 -10.83 -40.17
N ASP A 338 -18.00 -10.40 -40.82
CA ASP A 338 -16.71 -11.09 -40.82
C ASP A 338 -16.09 -11.10 -39.41
N LEU A 339 -16.26 -10.01 -38.64
CA LEU A 339 -15.87 -9.94 -37.22
C LEU A 339 -16.77 -10.78 -36.30
N GLN A 340 -18.04 -10.99 -36.68
CA GLN A 340 -18.95 -11.93 -36.00
C GLN A 340 -18.68 -13.39 -36.40
N GLU A 341 -18.20 -13.64 -37.62
CA GLU A 341 -17.86 -14.96 -38.14
C GLU A 341 -16.47 -15.43 -37.66
N GLU A 342 -15.51 -14.53 -37.38
CA GLU A 342 -14.25 -14.89 -36.70
C GLU A 342 -14.45 -15.16 -35.18
N ASP A 343 -15.56 -14.74 -34.57
CA ASP A 343 -15.84 -14.97 -33.13
C ASP A 343 -17.05 -15.90 -32.86
N GLY A 344 -17.53 -16.65 -33.86
CA GLY A 344 -18.66 -17.53 -33.61
C GLY A 344 -19.07 -18.41 -34.78
N GLY A 345 -18.62 -19.66 -34.74
CA GLY A 345 -19.41 -20.72 -35.32
C GLY A 345 -20.84 -20.68 -34.77
N ASP A 346 -21.78 -20.73 -35.72
CA ASP A 346 -23.10 -21.33 -35.60
C ASP A 346 -24.28 -20.38 -35.26
N ASN A 347 -24.96 -19.99 -36.35
CA ASN A 347 -26.42 -19.83 -36.54
C ASN A 347 -27.24 -18.94 -35.60
N THR A 348 -27.80 -17.85 -36.13
CA THR A 348 -29.25 -17.53 -35.94
C THR A 348 -29.78 -16.60 -37.06
N GLU A 349 -30.77 -17.06 -37.84
CA GLU A 349 -31.80 -16.22 -38.48
C GLU A 349 -33.10 -16.32 -37.63
N PRO A 350 -34.20 -15.59 -37.94
CA PRO A 350 -34.35 -14.14 -38.01
C PRO A 350 -35.58 -13.71 -37.16
N LEU A 351 -35.66 -12.47 -36.66
CA LEU A 351 -36.99 -11.92 -36.35
C LEU A 351 -37.04 -10.39 -36.39
N GLU A 352 -37.97 -9.93 -37.23
CA GLU A 352 -38.48 -8.58 -37.36
C GLU A 352 -39.11 -8.05 -36.06
N ASP A 353 -39.34 -6.73 -36.11
CA ASP A 353 -40.36 -5.96 -35.38
C ASP A 353 -39.92 -5.21 -34.12
N TYR A 354 -39.33 -4.01 -34.34
CA TYR A 354 -39.51 -2.90 -33.40
C TYR A 354 -39.45 -1.54 -34.13
N LEU A 355 -40.59 -1.14 -34.69
CA LEU A 355 -40.87 0.26 -35.01
C LEU A 355 -41.40 0.98 -33.77
N GLY A 356 -40.81 2.14 -33.47
CA GLY A 356 -41.53 3.20 -32.78
C GLY A 356 -40.70 4.05 -31.83
N LEU A 357 -39.84 4.93 -32.35
CA LEU A 357 -39.66 6.25 -31.73
C LEU A 357 -39.49 7.32 -32.81
N SER A 358 -40.39 8.29 -32.73
CA SER A 358 -40.57 9.44 -33.61
C SER A 358 -39.35 10.36 -33.65
N VAL A 359 -39.01 10.75 -34.88
CA VAL A 359 -38.81 12.12 -35.36
C VAL A 359 -38.69 13.19 -34.27
N GLU A 360 -37.52 13.83 -34.16
CA GLU A 360 -37.47 15.29 -34.12
C GLU A 360 -36.12 15.84 -34.59
N GLU A 361 -36.25 16.94 -35.30
CA GLU A 361 -35.36 17.49 -36.31
C GLU A 361 -34.44 18.58 -35.73
N TYR A 362 -33.33 18.81 -36.42
CA TYR A 362 -32.26 19.76 -36.10
C TYR A 362 -32.72 21.21 -35.89
N HIS A 363 -32.13 21.89 -34.90
CA HIS A 363 -31.81 23.32 -35.00
C HIS A 363 -30.46 23.67 -34.34
N THR A 364 -29.50 24.00 -35.22
CA THR A 364 -28.58 25.15 -35.20
C THR A 364 -28.33 25.84 -33.84
N ASN A 365 -27.06 25.88 -33.40
CA ASN A 365 -26.32 27.15 -33.19
C ASN A 365 -24.90 26.90 -32.65
N HIS A 366 -23.90 27.21 -33.48
CA HIS A 366 -22.57 27.62 -33.05
C HIS A 366 -22.62 29.11 -32.64
N SER A 367 -21.92 29.52 -31.56
CA SER A 367 -21.21 30.80 -31.58
C SER A 367 -20.15 30.91 -30.47
N THR A 368 -18.98 31.31 -30.94
CA THR A 368 -17.71 31.71 -30.33
C THR A 368 -17.73 33.05 -29.57
N HIS A 369 -16.63 33.29 -28.80
CA HIS A 369 -16.18 34.52 -28.08
C HIS A 369 -16.82 34.75 -26.71
N GLY A 370 -16.14 34.96 -25.58
CA GLY A 370 -14.79 35.44 -25.31
C GLY A 370 -14.83 36.94 -24.94
N SER A 371 -14.79 37.32 -23.65
CA SER A 371 -14.23 38.62 -23.20
C SER A 371 -14.26 38.78 -21.67
N LEU A 372 -13.24 39.48 -21.18
CA LEU A 372 -12.89 39.88 -19.82
C LEU A 372 -13.75 41.05 -19.26
N HIS A 373 -13.70 41.19 -17.92
CA HIS A 373 -13.84 42.41 -17.09
C HIS A 373 -15.05 43.35 -17.26
N SER A 374 -15.68 43.75 -16.13
CA SER A 374 -15.74 45.16 -15.68
C SER A 374 -16.86 45.43 -14.67
N LEU A 375 -16.44 45.86 -13.47
CA LEU A 375 -16.97 46.81 -12.48
C LEU A 375 -18.44 47.29 -12.49
N ASP A 376 -18.93 47.37 -11.24
CA ASP A 376 -19.76 48.41 -10.59
C ASP A 376 -20.99 48.99 -11.31
N THR A 377 -22.13 48.94 -10.62
CA THR A 377 -22.87 50.17 -10.27
C THR A 377 -23.92 49.94 -9.17
N ASP A 378 -23.77 50.71 -8.10
CA ASP A 378 -24.75 51.00 -7.05
C ASP A 378 -26.13 51.40 -7.58
N VAL A 379 -27.20 51.07 -6.84
CA VAL A 379 -28.18 52.06 -6.35
C VAL A 379 -28.83 51.59 -5.05
N VAL A 380 -28.63 52.44 -4.05
CA VAL A 380 -29.23 52.61 -2.73
C VAL A 380 -30.76 52.68 -2.72
N ALA A 381 -31.40 52.02 -1.74
CA ALA A 381 -32.58 52.58 -1.04
C ALA A 381 -32.84 51.90 0.32
N GLY A 382 -32.53 52.60 1.41
CA GLY A 382 -33.44 52.77 2.56
C GLY A 382 -33.56 51.65 3.62
N SER A 383 -32.85 51.83 4.73
CA SER A 383 -33.13 51.33 6.10
C SER A 383 -34.50 51.83 6.65
N PRO A 384 -34.88 51.65 7.95
CA PRO A 384 -34.42 50.75 9.02
C PRO A 384 -35.57 50.09 9.84
N SER A 385 -35.32 49.00 10.57
CA SER A 385 -35.90 48.76 11.91
C SER A 385 -35.34 47.50 12.59
N ASP A 386 -34.77 47.73 13.78
CA ASP A 386 -34.43 46.78 14.86
C ASP A 386 -35.34 47.21 16.07
N PRO A 387 -35.46 46.56 17.27
CA PRO A 387 -34.90 45.30 17.81
C PRO A 387 -35.85 44.46 18.75
N TYR A 388 -35.29 43.40 19.37
CA TYR A 388 -35.64 42.73 20.67
C TYR A 388 -36.69 41.58 20.77
N LYS A 389 -36.20 40.37 21.09
CA LYS A 389 -36.48 39.52 22.29
C LYS A 389 -35.91 38.10 22.07
N ASP A 390 -34.83 37.65 22.71
CA ASP A 390 -34.64 37.25 24.11
C ASP A 390 -35.33 35.92 24.49
N ASN A 391 -34.55 34.83 24.69
CA ASN A 391 -34.48 34.03 25.91
C ASN A 391 -33.59 32.77 25.78
N LEU A 392 -32.60 32.71 26.67
CA LEU A 392 -31.74 31.58 27.01
C LEU A 392 -32.49 30.47 27.78
N ARG A 393 -32.04 29.20 27.69
CA ARG A 393 -31.49 28.39 28.83
C ARG A 393 -31.42 26.86 28.58
N ARG A 394 -30.21 26.33 28.86
CA ARG A 394 -29.86 25.27 29.84
C ARG A 394 -30.03 23.76 29.51
N VAL A 395 -28.87 23.14 29.24
CA VAL A 395 -28.18 21.99 29.92
C VAL A 395 -29.02 20.94 30.69
N GLN A 396 -28.71 19.66 30.41
CA GLN A 396 -28.39 18.51 31.30
C GLN A 396 -28.91 17.21 30.66
N SER A 397 -28.05 16.33 30.15
CA SER A 397 -27.39 15.20 30.85
C SER A 397 -28.38 14.15 31.35
N THR A 398 -28.24 12.89 30.91
CA THR A 398 -27.96 11.72 31.79
C THR A 398 -28.02 10.39 31.02
N ASP A 399 -27.08 9.52 31.40
CA ASP A 399 -26.92 8.13 31.06
C ASP A 399 -28.06 7.23 31.58
N SER A 400 -28.27 6.06 30.96
CA SER A 400 -28.17 4.73 31.62
C SER A 400 -28.97 3.62 30.92
N LEU A 401 -28.21 2.62 30.44
CA LEU A 401 -28.32 1.16 30.64
C LEU A 401 -29.67 0.46 30.93
N GLY A 402 -29.83 -0.73 30.32
CA GLY A 402 -30.54 -1.90 30.86
C GLY A 402 -31.81 -2.28 30.10
N SER A 403 -31.82 -3.30 29.23
CA SER A 403 -31.93 -4.75 29.53
C SER A 403 -33.27 -5.19 30.13
N SER A 404 -34.04 -6.02 29.40
CA SER A 404 -34.57 -7.35 29.81
C SER A 404 -35.94 -7.72 29.20
N LEU A 405 -35.94 -8.83 28.45
CA LEU A 405 -36.86 -9.99 28.48
C LEU A 405 -38.34 -9.83 28.94
N SER A 406 -39.30 -10.32 28.12
CA SER A 406 -39.90 -11.68 28.24
C SER A 406 -41.37 -11.83 27.75
N SER A 407 -41.70 -13.07 27.35
CA SER A 407 -43.01 -13.76 27.21
C SER A 407 -43.74 -13.67 25.85
N GLN A 408 -43.85 -14.71 25.00
CA GLN A 408 -44.32 -16.13 25.07
C GLN A 408 -45.82 -16.33 24.75
N GLN A 409 -46.13 -16.98 23.61
CA GLN A 409 -47.10 -18.10 23.39
C GLN A 409 -47.16 -18.46 21.87
N ALA A 410 -46.61 -19.59 21.39
CA ALA A 410 -47.16 -20.98 21.32
C ALA A 410 -48.27 -21.12 20.23
N LEU A 411 -48.23 -21.96 19.16
CA LEU A 411 -48.00 -23.41 19.03
C LEU A 411 -47.86 -23.89 17.55
N GLY A 412 -47.00 -24.90 17.30
CA GLY A 412 -47.14 -26.03 16.34
C GLY A 412 -46.70 -25.82 14.87
N GLY A 413 -45.83 -26.61 14.21
CA GLY A 413 -45.08 -27.83 14.53
C GLY A 413 -45.28 -28.94 13.46
N HIS A 414 -44.27 -29.21 12.61
CA HIS A 414 -43.83 -30.51 12.02
C HIS A 414 -42.84 -30.24 10.84
N ASN A 415 -41.52 -30.32 11.05
CA ASN A 415 -40.61 -31.48 10.87
C ASN A 415 -40.16 -31.75 9.42
N HIS A 416 -38.88 -31.44 9.11
CA HIS A 416 -37.85 -32.42 8.71
C HIS A 416 -36.43 -31.88 9.00
N LYS A 417 -35.57 -32.80 9.47
CA LYS A 417 -34.16 -32.73 9.92
C LYS A 417 -33.22 -32.07 8.89
N ALA A 418 -32.08 -31.44 9.22
CA ALA A 418 -31.00 -31.95 10.08
C ALA A 418 -30.17 -30.83 10.77
N LYS A 419 -29.53 -31.22 11.87
CA LYS A 419 -28.72 -30.42 12.79
C LYS A 419 -27.22 -30.56 12.51
N SER A 420 -26.52 -29.52 12.90
CA SER A 420 -25.09 -29.29 13.08
C SER A 420 -24.31 -30.34 13.89
N ALA A 421 -23.00 -30.42 13.59
CA ALA A 421 -21.85 -30.58 14.50
C ALA A 421 -20.60 -30.42 13.58
N SER A 422 -19.67 -29.46 13.69
CA SER A 422 -18.73 -29.15 14.79
C SER A 422 -18.13 -30.39 15.43
N ASN A 423 -16.89 -30.71 15.06
CA ASN A 423 -15.83 -31.43 15.78
C ASN A 423 -15.08 -32.31 14.78
N LEU A 424 -13.77 -32.10 14.63
CA LEU A 424 -12.78 -33.07 15.10
C LEU A 424 -11.38 -32.47 14.93
N ASP A 425 -10.80 -32.27 16.11
CA ASP A 425 -9.40 -31.98 16.37
C ASP A 425 -8.56 -33.25 16.19
N GLU A 426 -7.28 -32.98 16.02
CA GLU A 426 -6.12 -33.79 15.77
C GLU A 426 -5.73 -34.67 16.97
N SER A 427 -4.92 -35.70 16.71
CA SER A 427 -4.12 -36.51 17.66
C SER A 427 -4.78 -37.75 18.29
N ASP A 428 -4.34 -38.96 17.91
CA ASP A 428 -3.57 -39.86 18.80
C ASP A 428 -3.00 -41.12 18.08
N PHE A 429 -1.89 -41.62 18.61
CA PHE A 429 -1.02 -42.77 18.26
C PHE A 429 0.03 -42.56 17.15
N GLY A 430 1.32 -42.39 17.46
CA GLY A 430 2.01 -42.60 18.74
C GLY A 430 3.52 -42.27 18.69
N PRO A 431 4.23 -42.52 19.81
CA PRO A 431 5.51 -41.90 20.12
C PRO A 431 6.72 -42.69 19.62
N LEU A 432 7.80 -41.95 19.37
CA LEU A 432 9.16 -42.47 19.22
C LEU A 432 9.80 -42.58 20.61
N VAL A 433 10.34 -43.75 20.97
CA VAL A 433 11.42 -43.88 21.97
C VAL A 433 12.50 -44.79 21.42
N SER A 434 13.66 -44.16 21.23
CA SER A 434 15.04 -44.58 21.48
C SER A 434 15.47 -46.04 21.26
N ALA A 435 16.55 -46.17 20.48
CA ALA A 435 17.75 -46.99 20.67
C ALA A 435 18.26 -47.37 19.27
N ASP A 436 19.53 -47.32 18.92
CA ASP A 436 20.73 -46.93 19.63
C ASP A 436 21.84 -46.77 18.59
N CYS A 437 22.86 -46.02 19.00
CA CYS A 437 24.25 -46.00 18.55
C CYS A 437 24.76 -46.99 17.47
N GLY A 438 25.70 -46.48 16.66
CA GLY A 438 26.95 -47.22 16.44
C GLY A 438 27.49 -47.29 15.01
N ALA A 439 28.36 -46.31 14.72
CA ALA A 439 29.73 -46.56 14.23
C ALA A 439 29.97 -47.16 12.82
N THR A 440 30.73 -46.34 12.08
CA THR A 440 31.98 -46.66 11.33
C THR A 440 31.92 -47.34 9.96
N ASP A 441 32.57 -46.61 9.06
CA ASP A 441 33.55 -47.04 8.06
C ASP A 441 33.10 -47.67 6.73
N ALA A 442 33.32 -46.85 5.70
CA ALA A 442 34.25 -47.09 4.60
C ALA A 442 33.89 -48.15 3.52
N SER A 443 33.74 -47.60 2.31
CA SER A 443 34.42 -48.02 1.08
C SER A 443 33.82 -49.15 0.23
N PHE A 444 33.56 -48.77 -1.03
CA PHE A 444 33.70 -49.51 -2.29
C PHE A 444 32.71 -50.63 -2.66
N GLY A 445 32.21 -50.54 -3.91
CA GLY A 445 32.14 -51.71 -4.79
C GLY A 445 30.75 -52.15 -5.27
N GLU A 446 30.45 -51.77 -6.52
CA GLU A 446 29.90 -52.64 -7.57
C GLU A 446 28.49 -53.28 -7.49
N THR A 447 27.66 -52.80 -8.43
CA THR A 447 26.88 -53.57 -9.42
C THR A 447 25.65 -54.40 -9.02
N THR A 448 24.69 -54.33 -9.95
CA THR A 448 23.61 -55.28 -10.30
C THR A 448 22.19 -55.06 -9.74
N SER A 449 21.32 -54.80 -10.72
CA SER A 449 20.05 -55.50 -10.97
C SER A 449 18.88 -55.27 -10.01
N VAL A 450 18.07 -54.27 -10.36
CA VAL A 450 16.70 -54.13 -9.86
C VAL A 450 15.78 -54.91 -10.78
N SER A 451 15.20 -56.00 -10.27
CA SER A 451 14.05 -56.67 -10.85
C SER A 451 12.90 -56.68 -9.83
N SER A 452 11.69 -56.49 -10.37
CA SER A 452 10.39 -56.83 -9.76
C SER A 452 9.75 -55.82 -8.81
N ILE A 453 9.06 -54.84 -9.39
CA ILE A 453 7.81 -54.31 -8.82
C ILE A 453 6.65 -54.97 -9.57
N LYS A 454 5.87 -55.74 -8.82
CA LYS A 454 4.56 -56.26 -9.22
C LYS A 454 3.59 -55.09 -9.32
N LEU A 455 2.97 -54.91 -10.49
CA LEU A 455 1.71 -54.19 -10.61
C LEU A 455 0.60 -55.16 -11.01
N THR A 456 -0.51 -54.94 -10.35
CA THR A 456 -1.72 -55.74 -10.21
C THR A 456 -2.53 -55.84 -11.50
N ALA A 457 -3.13 -57.01 -11.67
CA ALA A 457 -3.99 -57.39 -12.78
C ALA A 457 -5.24 -56.50 -12.92
N SER A 458 -5.39 -55.91 -14.10
CA SER A 458 -6.67 -55.48 -14.66
C SER A 458 -6.91 -56.25 -15.96
N HIS A 459 -8.07 -56.88 -16.02
CA HIS A 459 -8.55 -57.76 -17.06
C HIS A 459 -8.60 -57.07 -18.43
N PHE A 460 -7.86 -57.60 -19.41
CA PHE A 460 -8.16 -57.42 -20.83
C PHE A 460 -8.82 -58.69 -21.35
N LEU A 461 -10.09 -58.59 -21.73
CA LEU A 461 -10.79 -59.65 -22.46
C LEU A 461 -10.52 -59.43 -23.96
N LEU A 462 -9.94 -60.43 -24.64
CA LEU A 462 -9.79 -60.42 -26.10
C LEU A 462 -11.17 -60.52 -26.77
N THR A 463 -11.39 -59.78 -27.85
CA THR A 463 -12.60 -59.87 -28.68
C THR A 463 -12.66 -61.22 -29.42
N LYS A 464 -13.87 -61.70 -29.73
CA LYS A 464 -14.09 -62.97 -30.47
C LYS A 464 -13.30 -63.05 -31.78
N ASP A 465 -13.05 -61.91 -32.43
CA ASP A 465 -12.28 -61.84 -33.67
C ASP A 465 -10.76 -62.01 -33.43
N GLN A 466 -10.25 -61.61 -32.27
CA GLN A 466 -8.85 -61.81 -31.88
C GLN A 466 -8.57 -63.26 -31.45
N GLU A 467 -9.53 -63.94 -30.80
CA GLU A 467 -9.43 -65.40 -30.55
C GLU A 467 -9.52 -66.23 -31.84
N LYS A 468 -10.27 -65.75 -32.84
CA LYS A 468 -10.37 -66.40 -34.15
C LYS A 468 -9.08 -66.26 -34.97
N ALA A 469 -8.41 -65.11 -34.88
CA ALA A 469 -7.15 -64.86 -35.57
C ALA A 469 -5.98 -65.72 -35.04
N ILE A 470 -5.99 -66.07 -33.74
CA ILE A 470 -4.93 -66.90 -33.13
C ILE A 470 -5.14 -68.40 -33.42
N LYS A 471 -6.39 -68.83 -33.73
CA LYS A 471 -6.73 -70.24 -34.05
C LYS A 471 -6.81 -70.57 -35.54
N ALA A 472 -6.76 -69.56 -36.42
CA ALA A 472 -6.75 -69.80 -37.86
C ALA A 472 -5.40 -70.38 -38.28
N MET A 473 -5.41 -71.59 -38.88
CA MET A 473 -4.24 -72.16 -39.54
C MET A 473 -3.75 -71.18 -40.61
N THR A 474 -2.44 -70.93 -40.68
CA THR A 474 -1.89 -70.08 -41.74
C THR A 474 -2.01 -70.79 -43.10
N PRO A 475 -2.15 -70.07 -44.23
CA PRO A 475 -2.23 -70.67 -45.56
C PRO A 475 -1.07 -71.63 -45.87
N GLU A 476 0.12 -71.36 -45.31
CA GLU A 476 1.30 -72.23 -45.44
C GLU A 476 1.17 -73.57 -44.65
N GLN A 477 0.38 -73.61 -43.58
CA GLN A 477 0.10 -74.83 -42.80
C GLN A 477 -0.98 -75.71 -43.46
N GLU A 478 -1.93 -75.11 -44.18
CA GLU A 478 -2.89 -75.85 -45.02
C GLU A 478 -2.24 -76.46 -46.26
N GLU A 479 -1.33 -75.73 -46.92
CA GLU A 479 -0.59 -76.23 -48.09
C GLU A 479 0.36 -77.39 -47.71
N THR A 480 1.01 -77.32 -46.56
CA THR A 480 1.89 -78.40 -46.08
C THR A 480 1.13 -79.66 -45.63
N ALA A 481 -0.07 -79.51 -45.08
CA ALA A 481 -0.96 -80.65 -44.80
C ALA A 481 -1.49 -81.33 -46.09
N SER A 482 -1.77 -80.54 -47.14
CA SER A 482 -2.23 -81.02 -48.45
C SER A 482 -1.14 -81.75 -49.25
N LEU A 483 0.12 -81.30 -49.13
CA LEU A 483 1.28 -81.96 -49.72
C LEU A 483 1.61 -83.31 -49.06
N LEU A 484 1.42 -83.42 -47.73
CA LEU A 484 1.63 -84.68 -47.00
C LEU A 484 0.52 -85.72 -47.26
N SER A 485 -0.70 -85.28 -47.56
CA SER A 485 -1.80 -86.18 -47.96
C SER A 485 -1.62 -86.77 -49.38
N SER A 486 -0.87 -86.08 -50.25
CA SER A 486 -0.66 -86.50 -51.65
C SER A 486 0.43 -87.57 -51.81
N ILE A 487 1.22 -87.84 -50.76
CA ILE A 487 2.33 -88.81 -50.77
C ILE A 487 1.89 -90.22 -50.35
N SER A 488 0.66 -90.42 -49.88
CA SER A 488 0.17 -91.69 -49.31
C SER A 488 -0.59 -92.63 -50.27
N GLN A 489 -0.68 -92.35 -51.58
CA GLN A 489 -1.43 -93.21 -52.52
C GLN A 489 -0.66 -93.52 -53.82
N ALA A 490 0.11 -94.62 -53.84
CA ALA A 490 0.24 -95.51 -55.02
C ALA A 490 1.10 -96.77 -54.69
N PRO A 491 0.70 -97.99 -55.13
CA PRO A 491 1.42 -99.24 -54.92
C PRO A 491 2.43 -99.57 -56.05
N ASP A 492 3.35 -100.48 -55.70
CA ASP A 492 4.40 -101.14 -56.50
C ASP A 492 4.09 -101.42 -57.99
N THR A 493 5.06 -101.24 -58.90
CA THR A 493 5.92 -102.34 -59.42
C THR A 493 7.05 -101.84 -60.36
N ALA A 494 8.28 -102.31 -60.08
CA ALA A 494 9.40 -102.64 -60.97
C ALA A 494 10.10 -101.57 -61.89
N TYR A 495 11.31 -101.22 -61.43
CA TYR A 495 12.55 -100.85 -62.15
C TYR A 495 12.72 -99.41 -62.72
N LEU A 496 13.64 -98.67 -62.05
CA LEU A 496 14.44 -97.47 -62.42
C LEU A 496 13.92 -96.09 -61.94
N PRO A 497 14.78 -95.09 -61.62
CA PRO A 497 15.90 -94.96 -60.65
C PRO A 497 15.41 -94.33 -59.30
N PRO A 498 16.26 -94.05 -58.28
CA PRO A 498 15.81 -93.65 -56.93
C PRO A 498 14.84 -92.45 -56.92
N ALA A 499 13.77 -92.56 -56.11
CA ALA A 499 12.78 -91.53 -55.91
C ALA A 499 13.46 -90.20 -55.48
N GLY A 500 13.24 -89.15 -56.26
CA GLY A 500 13.81 -87.82 -56.05
C GLY A 500 14.68 -87.29 -57.19
N TYR A 501 15.07 -88.12 -58.16
CA TYR A 501 15.88 -87.69 -59.30
C TYR A 501 15.12 -87.90 -60.62
N ARG A 502 14.45 -86.83 -61.08
CA ARG A 502 14.03 -86.72 -62.49
C ARG A 502 15.28 -86.44 -63.32
N LEU A 503 15.53 -87.22 -64.38
CA LEU A 503 16.52 -86.85 -65.39
C LEU A 503 15.97 -85.63 -66.14
N VAL A 504 16.59 -84.49 -65.89
CA VAL A 504 16.25 -83.20 -66.47
C VAL A 504 17.20 -82.97 -67.65
N SER A 505 16.68 -82.60 -68.82
CA SER A 505 17.53 -82.26 -69.97
C SER A 505 18.42 -81.05 -69.63
N ASP A 506 19.59 -80.90 -70.27
CA ASP A 506 20.49 -79.75 -70.00
C ASP A 506 19.77 -78.40 -70.14
N THR A 507 18.80 -78.30 -71.04
CA THR A 507 17.96 -77.11 -71.20
C THR A 507 17.02 -76.88 -70.02
N GLU A 508 16.33 -77.91 -69.55
CA GLU A 508 15.45 -77.82 -68.37
C GLU A 508 16.26 -77.62 -67.07
N TRP A 509 17.48 -78.16 -66.98
CA TRP A 509 18.35 -78.00 -65.82
C TRP A 509 18.88 -76.57 -65.71
N ASN A 510 19.23 -75.96 -66.84
CA ASN A 510 19.57 -74.55 -66.89
C ASN A 510 18.37 -73.65 -66.54
N LEU A 511 17.16 -74.00 -67.02
CA LEU A 511 15.94 -73.27 -66.66
C LEU A 511 15.67 -73.37 -65.15
N LEU A 512 15.78 -74.57 -64.58
CA LEU A 512 15.58 -74.82 -63.15
C LEU A 512 16.63 -74.09 -62.30
N GLN A 513 17.91 -74.10 -62.71
CA GLN A 513 18.94 -73.29 -62.05
C GLN A 513 18.64 -71.79 -62.13
N GLN A 514 18.10 -71.32 -63.26
CA GLN A 514 17.73 -69.93 -63.44
C GLN A 514 16.51 -69.56 -62.61
N GLU A 515 15.53 -70.45 -62.48
CA GLU A 515 14.38 -70.30 -61.59
C GLU A 515 14.77 -70.36 -60.12
N VAL A 516 15.67 -71.26 -59.71
CA VAL A 516 16.22 -71.28 -58.33
C VAL A 516 17.03 -70.02 -58.05
N LYS A 517 17.84 -69.53 -59.00
CA LYS A 517 18.53 -68.24 -58.89
C LYS A 517 17.54 -67.05 -58.85
N ASN A 518 16.41 -67.14 -59.54
CA ASN A 518 15.40 -66.10 -59.55
C ASN A 518 14.52 -66.14 -58.27
N ALA A 519 14.20 -67.32 -57.76
CA ALA A 519 13.52 -67.54 -56.49
C ALA A 519 14.41 -67.12 -55.32
N GLY A 520 15.70 -67.48 -55.33
CA GLY A 520 16.69 -66.97 -54.39
C GLY A 520 16.84 -65.44 -54.43
N ARG A 521 16.74 -64.83 -55.63
CA ARG A 521 16.72 -63.36 -55.79
C ARG A 521 15.41 -62.71 -55.33
N LYS A 522 14.29 -63.42 -55.28
CA LYS A 522 12.99 -62.92 -54.78
C LYS A 522 12.85 -63.10 -53.27
N LEU A 523 13.29 -64.24 -52.72
CA LEU A 523 13.26 -64.56 -51.28
C LEU A 523 14.36 -63.86 -50.48
N GLY A 524 15.47 -63.47 -51.13
CA GLY A 524 16.55 -62.72 -50.48
C GLY A 524 16.32 -61.20 -50.41
N ARG A 525 15.23 -60.68 -50.97
CA ARG A 525 14.87 -59.26 -50.86
C ARG A 525 13.99 -59.07 -49.64
N ARG A 526 14.40 -58.17 -48.74
CA ARG A 526 13.58 -57.75 -47.60
C ARG A 526 12.24 -57.23 -48.14
N CYS A 527 11.12 -57.69 -47.57
CA CYS A 527 9.80 -57.23 -47.97
C CYS A 527 9.70 -55.71 -47.72
N ASP A 528 9.52 -54.93 -48.79
CA ASP A 528 9.46 -53.47 -48.70
C ASP A 528 8.31 -52.98 -47.80
N MET A 529 7.19 -53.71 -47.77
CA MET A 529 6.07 -53.44 -46.86
C MET A 529 6.44 -53.68 -45.40
N CYS A 530 7.11 -54.79 -45.09
CA CYS A 530 7.58 -55.06 -43.73
C CYS A 530 8.61 -54.03 -43.28
N SER A 531 9.52 -53.62 -44.16
CA SER A 531 10.49 -52.55 -43.85
C SER A 531 9.81 -51.20 -43.64
N ASN A 532 8.72 -50.90 -44.36
CA ASN A 532 7.94 -49.69 -44.17
C ASN A 532 7.21 -49.71 -42.80
N TYR A 533 6.53 -50.80 -42.46
CA TYR A 533 5.88 -50.94 -41.16
C TYR A 533 6.87 -50.94 -39.99
N GLU A 534 8.06 -51.53 -40.16
CA GLU A 534 9.14 -51.45 -39.15
C GLU A 534 9.60 -50.00 -38.95
N LYS A 535 9.78 -49.23 -40.02
CA LYS A 535 10.11 -47.80 -39.94
C LYS A 535 9.00 -46.98 -39.31
N GLN A 536 7.74 -47.24 -39.65
CA GLN A 536 6.58 -46.57 -39.04
C GLN A 536 6.49 -46.91 -37.55
N LEU A 537 6.70 -48.16 -37.16
CA LEU A 537 6.69 -48.58 -35.75
C LEU A 537 7.84 -47.93 -34.97
N GLN A 538 9.05 -47.87 -35.53
CA GLN A 538 10.18 -47.16 -34.93
C GLN A 538 9.90 -45.66 -34.77
N ALA A 539 9.24 -45.03 -35.76
CA ALA A 539 8.84 -43.63 -35.66
C ALA A 539 7.80 -43.41 -34.55
N ILE A 540 6.79 -44.29 -34.43
CA ILE A 540 5.79 -44.23 -33.36
C ILE A 540 6.42 -44.48 -31.98
N GLN A 541 7.34 -45.45 -31.86
CA GLN A 541 8.07 -45.71 -30.62
C GLN A 541 8.98 -44.54 -30.22
N GLY A 542 9.59 -43.86 -31.19
CA GLY A 542 10.33 -42.61 -30.96
C GLY A 542 9.43 -41.50 -30.44
N GLN A 543 8.28 -41.28 -31.09
CA GLN A 543 7.28 -40.30 -30.64
C GLN A 543 6.71 -40.62 -29.25
N GLU A 544 6.49 -41.90 -28.93
CA GLU A 544 6.05 -42.34 -27.60
C GLU A 544 7.14 -42.09 -26.53
N ALA A 545 8.41 -42.27 -26.87
CA ALA A 545 9.52 -41.95 -25.98
C ALA A 545 9.62 -40.43 -25.71
N ASP A 546 9.53 -39.61 -26.77
CA ASP A 546 9.57 -38.15 -26.66
C ASP A 546 8.40 -37.59 -25.84
N THR A 547 7.19 -38.11 -26.07
CA THR A 547 6.01 -37.73 -25.28
C THR A 547 6.13 -38.16 -23.82
N ARG A 548 6.70 -39.34 -23.54
CA ARG A 548 6.96 -39.81 -22.17
C ARG A 548 7.96 -38.90 -21.46
N ASP A 549 9.02 -38.47 -22.13
CA ASP A 549 10.01 -37.56 -21.54
C ASP A 549 9.45 -36.15 -21.36
N GLN A 550 8.59 -35.68 -22.27
CA GLN A 550 7.84 -34.44 -22.10
C GLN A 550 6.91 -34.50 -20.88
N VAL A 551 6.21 -35.62 -20.67
CA VAL A 551 5.36 -35.82 -19.48
C VAL A 551 6.20 -35.83 -18.20
N LYS A 552 7.36 -36.49 -18.17
CA LYS A 552 8.26 -36.45 -17.00
C LYS A 552 8.73 -35.01 -16.71
N LYS A 553 9.09 -34.25 -17.75
CA LYS A 553 9.50 -32.85 -17.60
C LYS A 553 8.36 -32.00 -17.02
N LEU A 554 7.15 -32.16 -17.54
CA LEU A 554 5.96 -31.48 -17.00
C LEU A 554 5.67 -31.89 -15.56
N GLN A 555 5.80 -33.16 -15.19
CA GLN A 555 5.63 -33.63 -13.82
C GLN A 555 6.67 -33.03 -12.86
N VAL A 556 7.93 -32.90 -13.27
CA VAL A 556 8.96 -32.26 -12.46
C VAL A 556 8.66 -30.76 -12.29
N MET A 557 8.28 -30.07 -13.35
CA MET A 557 7.91 -28.65 -13.27
C MET A 557 6.68 -28.44 -12.38
N LEU A 558 5.68 -29.32 -12.46
CA LEU A 558 4.49 -29.26 -11.60
C LEU A 558 4.86 -29.48 -10.12
N ARG A 559 5.73 -30.44 -9.81
CA ARG A 559 6.23 -30.63 -8.43
C ARG A 559 6.97 -29.40 -7.92
N GLN A 560 7.87 -28.84 -8.72
CA GLN A 560 8.61 -27.62 -8.35
C GLN A 560 7.68 -26.42 -8.12
N ALA A 561 6.63 -26.28 -8.95
CA ALA A 561 5.62 -25.23 -8.78
C ALA A 561 4.80 -25.43 -7.50
N ASN A 562 4.40 -26.66 -7.20
CA ASN A 562 3.70 -26.98 -5.94
C ASN A 562 4.57 -26.73 -4.72
N ASP A 563 5.83 -27.20 -4.72
CA ASP A 563 6.76 -26.94 -3.61
C ASP A 563 6.99 -25.43 -3.40
N HIS A 564 7.00 -24.66 -4.49
CA HIS A 564 7.10 -23.20 -4.40
C HIS A 564 5.83 -22.56 -3.84
N LEU A 565 4.65 -23.06 -4.24
CA LEU A 565 3.38 -22.62 -3.70
C LEU A 565 3.28 -22.92 -2.20
N GLU A 566 3.66 -24.12 -1.76
CA GLU A 566 3.66 -24.48 -0.33
C GLU A 566 4.59 -23.58 0.50
N ARG A 567 5.80 -23.31 -0.01
CA ARG A 567 6.73 -22.37 0.64
C ARG A 567 6.15 -20.96 0.75
N THR A 568 5.59 -20.43 -0.33
CA THR A 568 5.00 -19.09 -0.32
C THR A 568 3.76 -18.99 0.56
N MET A 569 2.93 -20.05 0.63
CA MET A 569 1.81 -20.13 1.56
C MET A 569 2.28 -20.13 3.02
N ALA A 570 3.32 -20.90 3.35
CA ALA A 570 3.88 -20.93 4.70
C ALA A 570 4.52 -19.59 5.10
N GLU A 571 5.26 -18.95 4.19
CA GLU A 571 5.81 -17.61 4.40
C GLU A 571 4.71 -16.57 4.62
N LYS A 572 3.65 -16.62 3.81
CA LYS A 572 2.48 -15.77 3.98
C LYS A 572 1.82 -15.97 5.34
N GLN A 573 1.60 -17.20 5.76
CA GLN A 573 1.00 -17.52 7.06
C GLN A 573 1.86 -16.97 8.21
N ASN A 574 3.19 -17.19 8.15
CA ASN A 574 4.12 -16.66 9.16
C ASN A 574 4.10 -15.12 9.24
N LEU A 575 3.96 -14.44 8.09
CA LEU A 575 3.84 -12.97 8.05
C LEU A 575 2.49 -12.51 8.63
N GLU A 576 1.40 -13.20 8.31
CA GLU A 576 0.08 -12.91 8.89
C GLU A 576 0.08 -13.08 10.41
N ASP A 577 0.70 -14.16 10.92
CA ASP A 577 0.83 -14.42 12.36
C ASP A 577 1.73 -13.38 13.05
N SER A 578 2.84 -12.99 12.41
CA SER A 578 3.73 -11.93 12.93
C SER A 578 3.02 -10.58 13.00
N ILE A 579 2.26 -10.20 11.97
CA ILE A 579 1.46 -8.97 11.96
C ILE A 579 0.37 -9.03 13.03
N LYS A 580 -0.28 -10.19 13.20
CA LYS A 580 -1.30 -10.39 14.24
C LYS A 580 -0.72 -10.21 15.63
N MET A 581 0.40 -10.88 15.95
CA MET A 581 1.07 -10.71 17.24
C MET A 581 1.53 -9.26 17.46
N GLY A 582 2.11 -8.62 16.45
CA GLY A 582 2.50 -7.21 16.52
C GLY A 582 1.31 -6.27 16.80
N ASN A 583 0.15 -6.54 16.20
CA ASN A 583 -1.07 -5.78 16.46
C ASN A 583 -1.60 -6.00 17.87
N GLU A 584 -1.58 -7.24 18.38
CA GLU A 584 -2.00 -7.56 19.75
C GLU A 584 -1.08 -6.89 20.79
N GLU A 585 0.25 -6.92 20.57
CA GLU A 585 1.20 -6.21 21.42
C GLU A 585 1.01 -4.69 21.38
N ASN A 586 0.78 -4.13 20.20
CA ASN A 586 0.54 -2.70 20.05
C ASN A 586 -0.78 -2.29 20.71
N ALA A 587 -1.84 -3.08 20.57
CA ALA A 587 -3.10 -2.85 21.26
C ALA A 587 -2.94 -2.89 22.78
N ALA A 588 -2.17 -3.85 23.31
CA ALA A 588 -1.86 -3.93 24.74
C ALA A 588 -1.06 -2.70 25.23
N LYS A 589 -0.05 -2.26 24.47
CA LYS A 589 0.74 -1.04 24.77
C LYS A 589 -0.15 0.21 24.75
N VAL A 590 -1.01 0.37 23.75
CA VAL A 590 -1.95 1.48 23.66
C VAL A 590 -2.90 1.48 24.86
N SER A 591 -3.50 0.34 25.20
CA SER A 591 -4.39 0.24 26.36
C SER A 591 -3.69 0.62 27.67
N ALA A 592 -2.44 0.20 27.87
CA ALA A 592 -1.66 0.55 29.05
C ALA A 592 -1.31 2.05 29.11
N LEU A 593 -0.98 2.66 27.98
CA LEU A 593 -0.74 4.10 27.90
C LEU A 593 -2.01 4.90 28.14
N THR A 594 -3.14 4.50 27.56
CA THR A 594 -4.44 5.14 27.81
C THR A 594 -4.84 5.08 29.27
N GLN A 595 -4.63 3.93 29.94
CA GLN A 595 -4.87 3.82 31.38
C GLN A 595 -3.98 4.79 32.18
N ARG A 596 -2.69 4.87 31.86
CA ARG A 596 -1.76 5.78 32.54
C ARG A 596 -2.13 7.25 32.34
N VAL A 597 -2.58 7.62 31.14
CA VAL A 597 -3.09 8.96 30.86
C VAL A 597 -4.31 9.26 31.73
N GLN A 598 -5.28 8.35 31.78
CA GLN A 598 -6.47 8.50 32.61
C GLN A 598 -6.12 8.64 34.11
N GLU A 599 -5.21 7.82 34.61
CA GLU A 599 -4.69 7.93 35.99
C GLU A 599 -4.04 9.30 36.24
N SER A 600 -3.21 9.78 35.30
CA SER A 600 -2.57 11.09 35.40
C SER A 600 -3.55 12.26 35.35
N GLU A 601 -4.60 12.19 34.52
CA GLU A 601 -5.65 13.19 34.43
C GLU A 601 -6.46 13.26 35.72
N THR A 602 -6.81 12.11 36.30
CA THR A 602 -7.51 12.07 37.60
C THR A 602 -6.66 12.65 38.72
N LEU A 603 -5.36 12.36 38.75
CA LEU A 603 -4.42 12.93 39.70
C LEU A 603 -4.28 14.44 39.53
N LEU A 604 -4.15 14.92 38.29
CA LEU A 604 -4.08 16.35 38.00
C LEU A 604 -5.35 17.08 38.45
N GLY A 605 -6.53 16.51 38.18
CA GLY A 605 -7.80 17.05 38.66
C GLY A 605 -7.86 17.14 40.19
N ALA A 606 -7.40 16.10 40.89
CA ALA A 606 -7.34 16.10 42.35
C ALA A 606 -6.36 17.17 42.90
N LEU A 607 -5.19 17.31 42.28
CA LEU A 607 -4.19 18.33 42.66
C LEU A 607 -4.70 19.75 42.41
N GLN A 608 -5.38 20.00 41.29
CA GLN A 608 -6.01 21.29 40.99
C GLN A 608 -7.08 21.65 42.03
N GLN A 609 -7.91 20.68 42.43
CA GLN A 609 -8.90 20.90 43.49
C GLN A 609 -8.22 21.22 44.83
N ALA A 610 -7.23 20.42 45.24
CA ALA A 610 -6.50 20.63 46.48
C ALA A 610 -5.78 22.00 46.51
N PHE A 611 -5.18 22.41 45.40
CA PHE A 611 -4.59 23.74 45.26
C PHE A 611 -5.64 24.85 45.38
N GLY A 612 -6.80 24.69 44.73
CA GLY A 612 -7.91 25.62 44.84
C GLY A 612 -8.41 25.78 46.27
N GLU A 613 -8.50 24.68 47.03
CA GLU A 613 -8.87 24.67 48.44
C GLU A 613 -7.80 25.34 49.32
N ALA A 614 -6.52 25.02 49.11
CA ALA A 614 -5.41 25.64 49.84
C ALA A 614 -5.36 27.15 49.60
N LYS A 615 -5.50 27.60 48.35
CA LYS A 615 -5.56 29.03 47.99
C LYS A 615 -6.70 29.74 48.73
N ARG A 616 -7.89 29.14 48.75
CA ARG A 616 -9.06 29.71 49.45
C ARG A 616 -8.82 29.83 50.95
N LYS A 617 -8.26 28.79 51.57
CA LYS A 617 -7.90 28.78 52.99
C LYS A 617 -6.87 29.87 53.34
N THR A 618 -5.85 30.05 52.51
CA THR A 618 -4.85 31.12 52.71
C THR A 618 -5.47 32.50 52.53
N GLN A 619 -6.36 32.69 51.55
CA GLN A 619 -7.10 33.96 51.39
C GLN A 619 -7.98 34.26 52.60
N GLU A 620 -8.69 33.27 53.14
CA GLU A 620 -9.49 33.42 54.37
C GLU A 620 -8.60 33.80 55.57
N GLN A 621 -7.44 33.16 55.74
CA GLN A 621 -6.48 33.54 56.79
C GLN A 621 -5.95 34.96 56.61
N MET A 622 -5.64 35.38 55.39
CA MET A 622 -5.18 36.73 55.09
C MET A 622 -6.26 37.77 55.45
N VAL A 623 -7.55 37.50 55.14
CA VAL A 623 -8.66 38.37 55.53
C VAL A 623 -8.76 38.52 57.06
N VAL A 624 -8.56 37.43 57.82
CA VAL A 624 -8.56 37.49 59.29
C VAL A 624 -7.39 38.34 59.80
N LEU A 625 -6.19 38.14 59.25
CA LEU A 625 -5.00 38.91 59.64
C LEU A 625 -5.16 40.41 59.34
N VAL A 626 -5.67 40.77 58.17
CA VAL A 626 -5.95 42.17 57.81
C VAL A 626 -6.91 42.81 58.80
N LYS A 627 -8.05 42.15 59.09
CA LYS A 627 -9.01 42.64 60.09
C LYS A 627 -8.40 42.78 61.48
N SER A 628 -7.50 41.88 61.87
CA SER A 628 -6.80 41.97 63.17
C SER A 628 -5.83 43.16 63.20
N ARG A 629 -5.13 43.41 62.09
CA ARG A 629 -4.19 44.54 61.94
C ARG A 629 -4.91 45.87 62.00
N GLU A 630 -6.05 45.98 61.32
CA GLU A 630 -6.90 47.18 61.33
C GLU A 630 -7.35 47.51 62.75
N LYS A 631 -7.85 46.51 63.50
CA LYS A 631 -8.23 46.70 64.91
C LYS A 631 -7.08 47.20 65.78
N VAL A 632 -5.89 46.63 65.62
CA VAL A 632 -4.70 47.07 66.37
C VAL A 632 -4.30 48.49 65.97
N ALA A 633 -4.36 48.84 64.69
CA ALA A 633 -4.05 50.18 64.21
C ALA A 633 -5.05 51.22 64.73
N GLU A 634 -6.35 50.89 64.80
CA GLU A 634 -7.38 51.74 65.40
C GLU A 634 -7.11 51.98 66.91
N GLU A 635 -6.77 50.93 67.65
CA GLU A 635 -6.41 51.01 69.07
C GLU A 635 -5.15 51.86 69.31
N LEU A 636 -4.10 51.65 68.50
CA LEU A 636 -2.89 52.49 68.54
C LEU A 636 -3.20 53.96 68.24
N SER A 637 -4.01 54.22 67.21
CA SER A 637 -4.43 55.59 66.84
C SER A 637 -5.26 56.26 67.94
N ARG A 638 -6.05 55.48 68.71
CA ARG A 638 -6.77 55.99 69.89
C ARG A 638 -5.78 56.33 71.01
N LEU A 639 -4.90 55.40 71.38
CA LEU A 639 -3.91 55.61 72.43
C LEU A 639 -2.97 56.78 72.11
N GLN A 640 -2.60 56.96 70.85
CA GLN A 640 -1.75 58.07 70.41
C GLN A 640 -2.43 59.43 70.60
N ARG A 641 -3.72 59.56 70.22
CA ARG A 641 -4.51 60.77 70.49
C ARG A 641 -4.64 61.07 71.99
N ASP A 642 -4.85 60.04 72.80
CA ASP A 642 -4.95 60.21 74.25
C ASP A 642 -3.62 60.68 74.86
N ASN A 643 -2.49 60.13 74.38
CA ASN A 643 -1.15 60.51 74.82
C ASN A 643 -0.79 61.94 74.39
N GLU A 644 -1.10 62.33 73.14
CA GLU A 644 -0.94 63.71 72.67
C GLU A 644 -1.77 64.70 73.50
N SER A 645 -3.01 64.32 73.88
CA SER A 645 -3.85 65.15 74.77
C SER A 645 -3.22 65.30 76.16
N LEU A 646 -2.69 64.22 76.73
CA LEU A 646 -2.04 64.24 78.05
C LEU A 646 -0.73 65.03 78.02
N GLN A 647 0.09 64.85 76.98
CA GLN A 647 1.32 65.63 76.77
C GLN A 647 1.01 67.11 76.57
N GLY A 648 -0.03 67.45 75.81
CA GLY A 648 -0.50 68.82 75.65
C GLY A 648 -0.90 69.45 76.98
N LYS A 649 -1.66 68.72 77.82
CA LYS A 649 -2.02 69.18 79.18
C LYS A 649 -0.80 69.32 80.09
N HIS A 650 0.15 68.39 80.02
CA HIS A 650 1.38 68.44 80.81
C HIS A 650 2.30 69.60 80.39
N ARG A 651 2.48 69.82 79.08
CA ARG A 651 3.20 71.00 78.56
C ARG A 651 2.59 72.30 79.04
N LEU A 652 1.27 72.44 78.97
CA LEU A 652 0.57 73.63 79.44
C LEU A 652 0.80 73.86 80.95
N HIS A 653 0.79 72.79 81.74
CA HIS A 653 1.03 72.84 83.18
C HIS A 653 2.49 73.19 83.52
N VAL A 654 3.46 72.72 82.73
CA VAL A 654 4.88 73.05 82.90
C VAL A 654 5.17 74.49 82.46
N GLU A 655 4.57 74.97 81.36
CA GLU A 655 4.68 76.36 80.91
C GLU A 655 4.09 77.34 81.93
N LEU A 656 2.93 77.01 82.51
CA LEU A 656 2.34 77.79 83.61
C LEU A 656 3.23 77.82 84.86
N GLN A 657 3.93 76.72 85.16
CA GLN A 657 4.84 76.63 86.30
C GLN A 657 6.19 77.34 86.06
N GLN A 658 6.66 77.42 84.81
CA GLN A 658 7.91 78.12 84.45
C GLN A 658 7.72 79.64 84.27
N GLN A 659 6.50 80.12 84.02
CA GLN A 659 6.21 81.55 83.94
C GLN A 659 6.27 82.28 85.30
N GLU A 660 6.44 81.58 86.42
CA GLU A 660 6.47 82.21 87.75
C GLU A 660 7.75 83.02 88.04
N ASP A 661 8.83 82.94 87.23
CA ASP A 661 10.08 83.69 87.45
C ASP A 661 10.68 84.34 86.18
N PHE A 662 9.89 85.11 85.42
CA PHE A 662 10.45 85.99 84.38
C PHE A 662 11.00 87.29 85.01
N GLN A 663 12.30 87.31 85.33
CA GLN A 663 12.99 88.55 85.68
C GLN A 663 13.50 89.28 84.43
N MET A 664 12.96 90.47 84.19
CA MET A 664 13.37 91.35 83.10
C MET A 664 14.80 91.87 83.34
N PRO A 665 15.72 91.78 82.37
CA PRO A 665 17.11 92.21 82.55
C PRO A 665 17.20 93.71 82.89
N ASN A 666 17.77 94.04 84.05
CA ASN A 666 17.80 95.41 84.57
C ASN A 666 19.09 96.17 84.21
N THR A 667 20.03 95.54 83.49
CA THR A 667 21.28 96.18 83.07
C THR A 667 21.56 96.02 81.58
N VAL A 668 22.10 97.08 80.96
CA VAL A 668 22.38 97.16 79.52
C VAL A 668 23.41 96.11 79.07
N GLN A 669 24.34 95.72 79.96
CA GLN A 669 25.35 94.70 79.68
C GLN A 669 24.75 93.28 79.62
N GLU A 670 23.81 92.95 80.50
CA GLU A 670 23.08 91.67 80.46
C GLU A 670 22.19 91.60 79.21
N LEU A 671 21.55 92.71 78.81
CA LEU A 671 20.78 92.80 77.58
C LEU A 671 21.67 92.62 76.33
N GLN A 672 22.85 93.23 76.29
CA GLN A 672 23.80 93.05 75.19
C GLN A 672 24.33 91.61 75.12
N GLY A 673 24.59 90.97 76.26
CA GLY A 673 24.94 89.55 76.34
C GLY A 673 23.84 88.66 75.79
N LEU A 674 22.58 88.90 76.20
CA LEU A 674 21.43 88.15 75.72
C LEU A 674 21.19 88.35 74.21
N VAL A 675 21.37 89.58 73.70
CA VAL A 675 21.22 89.87 72.27
C VAL A 675 22.32 89.22 71.44
N LEU A 676 23.57 89.18 71.93
CA LEU A 676 24.66 88.45 71.29
C LEU A 676 24.39 86.95 71.29
N GLN A 677 23.94 86.41 72.41
CA GLN A 677 23.59 84.99 72.53
C GLN A 677 22.43 84.62 71.62
N CYS A 678 21.36 85.43 71.56
CA CYS A 678 20.27 85.27 70.58
C CYS A 678 20.77 85.37 69.13
N ARG A 679 21.76 86.23 68.84
CA ARG A 679 22.33 86.33 67.48
C ARG A 679 23.13 85.08 67.12
N ASP A 680 23.92 84.57 68.06
CA ASP A 680 24.69 83.35 67.88
C ASP A 680 23.77 82.13 67.74
N ASP A 681 22.70 82.06 68.53
CA ASP A 681 21.66 81.03 68.43
C ASP A 681 20.92 81.11 67.09
N MET A 682 20.58 82.32 66.61
CA MET A 682 19.98 82.50 65.29
C MET A 682 20.94 82.06 64.17
N VAL A 683 22.24 82.35 64.29
CA VAL A 683 23.23 81.90 63.30
C VAL A 683 23.36 80.38 63.35
N ALA A 684 23.44 79.77 64.53
CA ALA A 684 23.50 78.32 64.68
C ALA A 684 22.25 77.61 64.12
N LEU A 685 21.06 78.14 64.41
CA LEU A 685 19.80 77.64 63.86
C LEU A 685 19.75 77.76 62.33
N ARG A 686 20.20 78.89 61.79
CA ARG A 686 20.23 79.10 60.34
C ARG A 686 21.22 78.15 59.65
N THR A 687 22.39 77.95 60.24
CA THR A 687 23.40 77.02 59.71
C THR A 687 22.90 75.57 59.76
N SER A 688 22.20 75.18 60.84
CA SER A 688 21.57 73.86 60.93
C SER A 688 20.41 73.68 59.94
N ALA A 689 19.65 74.74 59.67
CA ALA A 689 18.58 74.74 58.68
C ALA A 689 19.14 74.60 57.26
N ASP A 690 20.19 75.35 56.92
CA ASP A 690 20.87 75.26 55.62
C ASP A 690 21.43 73.83 55.39
N HIS A 691 22.04 73.23 56.42
CA HIS A 691 22.57 71.85 56.33
C HIS A 691 21.45 70.80 56.17
N MET A 692 20.29 71.04 56.78
CA MET A 692 19.12 70.18 56.60
C MET A 692 18.51 70.35 55.21
N GLU A 693 18.47 71.58 54.68
CA GLU A 693 18.02 71.86 53.33
C GLU A 693 18.92 71.19 52.28
N GLU A 694 20.24 71.21 52.46
CA GLU A 694 21.19 70.49 51.59
C GLU A 694 20.98 68.98 51.63
N LYS A 695 20.75 68.39 52.82
CA LYS A 695 20.42 66.97 52.96
C LYS A 695 19.12 66.61 52.23
N LEU A 696 18.08 67.41 52.39
CA LEU A 696 16.80 67.19 51.70
C LEU A 696 16.94 67.35 50.18
N LYS A 697 17.76 68.29 49.70
CA LYS A 697 18.06 68.42 48.27
C LYS A 697 18.79 67.19 47.73
N ALA A 698 19.76 66.67 48.46
CA ALA A 698 20.46 65.44 48.08
C ALA A 698 19.51 64.22 48.07
N GLU A 699 18.63 64.11 49.06
CA GLU A 699 17.61 63.04 49.13
C GLU A 699 16.60 63.14 47.98
N ILE A 700 16.14 64.35 47.64
CA ILE A 700 15.25 64.59 46.48
C ILE A 700 15.94 64.19 45.17
N LEU A 701 17.24 64.48 45.01
CA LEU A 701 17.99 64.08 43.81
C LEU A 701 18.14 62.56 43.73
N PHE A 702 18.48 61.91 44.84
CA PHE A 702 18.57 60.45 44.91
C PHE A 702 17.24 59.78 44.57
N LEU A 703 16.13 60.26 45.16
CA LEU A 703 14.79 59.74 44.85
C LEU A 703 14.39 59.98 43.38
N LYS A 704 14.79 61.10 42.78
CA LYS A 704 14.57 61.35 41.34
C LYS A 704 15.35 60.38 40.46
N GLU A 705 16.62 60.14 40.78
CA GLU A 705 17.45 59.15 40.05
C GLU A 705 16.88 57.74 40.21
N GLN A 706 16.43 57.37 41.40
CA GLN A 706 15.77 56.09 41.64
C GLN A 706 14.47 55.94 40.85
N ILE A 707 13.59 56.96 40.86
CA ILE A 707 12.35 56.95 40.07
C ILE A 707 12.67 56.85 38.58
N GLN A 708 13.69 57.56 38.09
CA GLN A 708 14.08 57.51 36.70
C GLN A 708 14.63 56.13 36.29
N ALA A 709 15.40 55.48 37.17
CA ALA A 709 15.86 54.11 36.95
C ALA A 709 14.69 53.11 36.95
N GLU A 710 13.77 53.21 37.91
CA GLU A 710 12.55 52.38 37.95
C GLU A 710 11.67 52.60 36.71
N GLN A 711 11.60 53.82 36.20
CA GLN A 711 10.82 54.14 35.01
C GLN A 711 11.45 53.57 33.74
N CYS A 712 12.78 53.64 33.60
CA CYS A 712 13.48 52.97 32.50
C CYS A 712 13.31 51.44 32.56
N LEU A 713 13.38 50.84 33.75
CA LEU A 713 13.12 49.41 33.92
C LEU A 713 11.69 49.04 33.56
N LYS A 714 10.72 49.88 33.94
CA LYS A 714 9.31 49.70 33.59
C LYS A 714 9.10 49.77 32.08
N GLU A 715 9.67 50.76 31.40
CA GLU A 715 9.58 50.90 29.94
C GLU A 715 10.19 49.67 29.23
N ASN A 716 11.36 49.21 29.66
CA ASN A 716 11.98 47.99 29.11
C ASN A 716 11.10 46.74 29.30
N LEU A 717 10.41 46.63 30.44
CA LEU A 717 9.49 45.52 30.71
C LEU A 717 8.22 45.63 29.85
N GLU A 718 7.68 46.83 29.69
CA GLU A 718 6.54 47.10 28.81
C GLU A 718 6.87 46.75 27.34
N ASP A 719 8.05 47.13 26.85
CA ASP A 719 8.54 46.77 25.51
C ASP A 719 8.69 45.26 25.33
N THR A 720 9.22 44.56 26.35
CA THR A 720 9.36 43.09 26.33
C THR A 720 7.99 42.40 26.27
N LEU A 721 7.05 42.83 27.12
CA LEU A 721 5.68 42.30 27.12
C LEU A 721 4.95 42.61 25.81
N GLN A 722 5.21 43.77 25.21
CA GLN A 722 4.65 44.16 23.93
C GLN A 722 5.15 43.24 22.80
N LEU A 723 6.45 42.91 22.79
CA LEU A 723 7.03 41.94 21.86
C LEU A 723 6.43 40.54 22.04
N GLU A 724 6.23 40.08 23.28
CA GLU A 724 5.57 38.80 23.57
C GLU A 724 4.11 38.78 23.07
N ILE A 725 3.38 39.89 23.25
CA ILE A 725 2.02 40.05 22.73
C ILE A 725 2.00 40.01 21.20
N GLU A 726 2.97 40.65 20.54
CA GLU A 726 3.11 40.62 19.08
C GLU A 726 3.45 39.22 18.58
N GLY A 727 4.37 38.51 19.22
CA GLY A 727 4.66 37.10 18.94
C GLY A 727 3.42 36.21 19.09
N CYS A 728 2.65 36.37 20.16
CA CYS A 728 1.39 35.63 20.35
C CYS A 728 0.36 35.94 19.24
N LYS A 729 0.29 37.18 18.76
CA LYS A 729 -0.61 37.56 17.65
C LYS A 729 -0.18 36.91 16.33
N GLU A 730 1.11 36.85 16.05
CA GLU A 730 1.67 36.17 14.89
C GLU A 730 1.40 34.66 14.94
N GLU A 731 1.58 34.04 16.11
CA GLU A 731 1.23 32.63 16.33
C GLU A 731 -0.26 32.40 16.08
N ILE A 732 -1.15 33.22 16.64
CA ILE A 732 -2.61 33.12 16.40
C ILE A 732 -2.93 33.29 14.91
N ALA A 733 -2.28 34.21 14.20
CA ALA A 733 -2.46 34.38 12.76
C ALA A 733 -2.00 33.13 11.99
N SER A 734 -0.87 32.52 12.37
CA SER A 734 -0.38 31.27 11.78
C SER A 734 -1.32 30.08 12.05
N PHE A 735 -1.87 29.97 13.26
CA PHE A 735 -2.87 28.96 13.59
C PHE A 735 -4.17 29.18 12.79
N SER A 736 -4.56 30.44 12.58
CA SER A 736 -5.74 30.78 11.79
C SER A 736 -5.58 30.39 10.31
N SER A 737 -4.41 30.61 9.71
CA SER A 737 -4.13 30.21 8.33
C SER A 737 -4.04 28.69 8.19
N LEU A 738 -3.40 28.01 9.14
CA LEU A 738 -3.36 26.55 9.19
C LEU A 738 -4.78 25.95 9.33
N LYS A 739 -5.65 26.58 10.13
CA LYS A 739 -7.05 26.19 10.28
C LYS A 739 -7.82 26.33 8.96
N THR A 740 -7.66 27.45 8.25
CA THR A 740 -8.32 27.62 6.94
C THR A 740 -7.85 26.60 5.91
N GLU A 741 -6.57 26.24 5.93
CA GLU A 741 -6.02 25.24 5.03
C GLU A 741 -6.53 23.82 5.36
N LEU A 742 -6.66 23.51 6.65
CA LEU A 742 -7.26 22.25 7.11
C LEU A 742 -8.73 22.14 6.72
N GLU A 743 -9.50 23.23 6.80
CA GLU A 743 -10.89 23.28 6.32
C GLU A 743 -10.99 23.11 4.80
N ARG A 744 -10.07 23.71 4.02
CA ARG A 744 -9.98 23.50 2.57
C ARG A 744 -9.71 22.03 2.22
N ILE A 745 -8.74 21.40 2.89
CA ILE A 745 -8.40 19.99 2.68
C ILE A 745 -9.57 19.08 3.05
N LYS A 746 -10.31 19.39 4.13
CA LYS A 746 -11.53 18.64 4.51
C LYS A 746 -12.59 18.73 3.42
N ALA A 747 -12.86 19.92 2.88
CA ALA A 747 -13.84 20.10 1.81
C ALA A 747 -13.43 19.36 0.53
N GLU A 748 -12.14 19.33 0.19
CA GLU A 748 -11.64 18.55 -0.95
C GLU A 748 -11.76 17.05 -0.72
N LYS A 749 -11.46 16.57 0.48
CA LYS A 749 -11.65 15.17 0.87
C LYS A 749 -13.12 14.74 0.77
N GLU A 750 -14.05 15.58 1.23
CA GLU A 750 -15.49 15.33 1.13
C GLU A 750 -15.94 15.25 -0.33
N LYS A 751 -15.47 16.17 -1.20
CA LYS A 751 -15.77 16.13 -2.64
C LYS A 751 -15.25 14.85 -3.30
N LEU A 752 -14.02 14.45 -3.00
CA LEU A 752 -13.43 13.20 -3.51
C LEU A 752 -14.21 11.97 -3.00
N HIS A 753 -14.66 12.00 -1.75
CA HIS A 753 -15.46 10.93 -1.16
C HIS A 753 -16.82 10.80 -1.86
N CYS A 754 -17.53 11.90 -2.10
CA CYS A 754 -18.78 11.90 -2.87
C CYS A 754 -18.56 11.38 -4.29
N SER A 755 -17.49 11.82 -4.98
CA SER A 755 -17.17 11.32 -6.32
C SER A 755 -16.86 9.82 -6.32
N LEU A 756 -16.17 9.32 -5.30
CA LEU A 756 -15.89 7.89 -5.16
C LEU A 756 -17.19 7.08 -4.94
N ILE A 757 -18.13 7.59 -4.14
CA ILE A 757 -19.44 6.96 -3.94
C ILE A 757 -20.19 6.90 -5.27
N GLU A 758 -20.28 8.01 -6.00
CA GLU A 758 -20.92 8.05 -7.32
C GLU A 758 -20.29 7.03 -8.29
N LYS A 759 -18.95 6.92 -8.33
CA LYS A 759 -18.27 5.94 -9.18
C LYS A 759 -18.56 4.51 -8.74
N THR A 760 -18.63 4.25 -7.44
CA THR A 760 -18.97 2.93 -6.89
C THR A 760 -20.40 2.54 -7.29
N GLU A 761 -21.36 3.45 -7.13
CA GLU A 761 -22.74 3.21 -7.57
C GLU A 761 -22.84 2.97 -9.08
N THR A 762 -22.07 3.69 -9.90
CA THR A 762 -22.05 3.43 -11.35
C THR A 762 -21.49 2.04 -11.68
N LEU A 763 -20.48 1.58 -10.95
CA LEU A 763 -19.94 0.23 -11.11
C LEU A 763 -20.93 -0.84 -10.67
N GLU A 764 -21.67 -0.63 -9.57
CA GLU A 764 -22.73 -1.55 -9.13
C GLU A 764 -23.86 -1.64 -10.17
N ARG A 765 -24.28 -0.50 -10.75
CA ARG A 765 -25.27 -0.48 -11.84
C ARG A 765 -24.77 -1.24 -13.07
N LEU A 766 -23.51 -1.05 -13.46
CA LEU A 766 -22.89 -1.79 -14.56
C LEU A 766 -22.77 -3.29 -14.25
N GLY A 767 -22.46 -3.66 -13.00
CA GLY A 767 -22.44 -5.05 -12.54
C GLY A 767 -23.82 -5.71 -12.62
N GLY A 768 -24.87 -4.99 -12.25
CA GLY A 768 -26.26 -5.44 -12.40
C GLY A 768 -26.66 -5.65 -13.87
N LEU A 769 -26.30 -4.71 -14.76
CA LEU A 769 -26.52 -4.85 -16.20
C LEU A 769 -25.75 -6.03 -16.78
N LYS A 770 -24.50 -6.21 -16.38
CA LYS A 770 -23.68 -7.36 -16.80
C LYS A 770 -24.34 -8.68 -16.38
N GLY A 771 -24.79 -8.80 -15.13
CA GLY A 771 -25.49 -10.00 -14.65
C GLY A 771 -26.78 -10.27 -15.42
N SER A 772 -27.55 -9.22 -15.77
CA SER A 772 -28.74 -9.37 -16.61
C SER A 772 -28.41 -9.86 -18.02
N LEU A 773 -27.34 -9.34 -18.63
CA LEU A 773 -26.89 -9.79 -19.95
C LEU A 773 -26.34 -11.22 -19.92
N GLU A 774 -25.56 -11.59 -18.89
CA GLU A 774 -25.08 -12.97 -18.70
C GLU A 774 -26.25 -13.95 -18.54
N GLN A 775 -27.31 -13.57 -17.82
CA GLN A 775 -28.53 -14.36 -17.69
C GLN A 775 -29.26 -14.51 -19.03
N GLN A 776 -29.41 -13.44 -19.82
CA GLN A 776 -30.01 -13.50 -21.16
C GLN A 776 -29.21 -14.39 -22.12
N VAL A 777 -27.88 -14.30 -22.10
CA VAL A 777 -27.00 -15.17 -22.91
C VAL A 777 -27.19 -16.63 -22.52
N LYS A 778 -27.31 -16.94 -21.22
CA LYS A 778 -27.55 -18.30 -20.74
C LYS A 778 -28.92 -18.84 -21.18
N GLU A 779 -29.96 -18.02 -21.12
CA GLU A 779 -31.30 -18.37 -21.60
C GLU A 779 -31.29 -18.62 -23.10
N LEU A 780 -30.69 -17.72 -23.90
CA LEU A 780 -30.55 -17.90 -25.35
C LEU A 780 -29.72 -19.13 -25.72
N SER A 781 -28.62 -19.40 -25.00
CA SER A 781 -27.82 -20.61 -25.20
C SER A 781 -28.63 -21.88 -24.91
N SER A 782 -29.44 -21.89 -23.85
CA SER A 782 -30.31 -23.02 -23.55
C SER A 782 -31.38 -23.22 -24.62
N ALA A 783 -31.98 -22.14 -25.12
CA ALA A 783 -32.95 -22.18 -26.21
C ALA A 783 -32.32 -22.67 -27.52
N LYS A 784 -31.11 -22.21 -27.84
CA LYS A 784 -30.32 -22.68 -29.00
C LYS A 784 -30.09 -24.19 -28.91
N SER A 785 -29.59 -24.69 -27.77
CA SER A 785 -29.37 -26.14 -27.60
C SER A 785 -30.65 -26.97 -27.75
N ALA A 786 -31.79 -26.45 -27.29
CA ALA A 786 -33.08 -27.12 -27.45
C ALA A 786 -33.54 -27.17 -28.91
N LEU A 787 -33.33 -26.07 -29.66
CA LEU A 787 -33.62 -26.01 -31.10
C LEU A 787 -32.69 -26.93 -31.91
N GLU A 788 -31.40 -26.99 -31.58
CA GLU A 788 -30.45 -27.93 -32.20
C GLU A 788 -30.90 -29.38 -32.04
N ILE A 789 -31.35 -29.77 -30.83
CA ILE A 789 -31.89 -31.10 -30.58
C ILE A 789 -33.14 -31.35 -31.43
N GLN A 790 -34.05 -30.39 -31.53
CA GLN A 790 -35.24 -30.52 -32.39
C GLN A 790 -34.88 -30.68 -33.86
N VAL A 791 -33.89 -29.93 -34.36
CA VAL A 791 -33.41 -30.05 -35.75
C VAL A 791 -32.80 -31.43 -35.99
N LEU A 792 -32.03 -31.97 -35.05
CA LEU A 792 -31.48 -33.33 -35.14
C LEU A 792 -32.61 -34.38 -35.18
N ASP A 793 -33.61 -34.25 -34.30
CA ASP A 793 -34.77 -35.16 -34.27
C ASP A 793 -35.57 -35.13 -35.59
N GLU A 794 -35.80 -33.95 -36.16
CA GLU A 794 -36.47 -33.81 -37.46
C GLU A 794 -35.62 -34.35 -38.61
N ARG A 795 -34.30 -34.19 -38.56
CA ARG A 795 -33.38 -34.80 -39.53
C ARG A 795 -33.44 -36.32 -39.47
N ASP A 796 -33.44 -36.90 -38.27
CA ASP A 796 -33.56 -38.34 -38.06
C ASP A 796 -34.92 -38.88 -38.52
N LYS A 797 -36.01 -38.12 -38.29
CA LYS A 797 -37.34 -38.45 -38.83
C LYS A 797 -37.34 -38.41 -40.36
N ALA A 798 -36.76 -37.38 -40.97
CA ALA A 798 -36.66 -37.28 -42.43
C ALA A 798 -35.83 -38.43 -43.01
N GLN A 799 -34.72 -38.80 -42.37
CA GLN A 799 -33.91 -39.94 -42.78
C GLN A 799 -34.66 -41.27 -42.66
N ARG A 800 -35.43 -41.48 -41.59
CA ARG A 800 -36.32 -42.65 -41.46
C ARG A 800 -37.37 -42.69 -42.56
N LEU A 801 -38.08 -41.59 -42.81
CA LEU A 801 -39.06 -41.51 -43.90
C LEU A 801 -38.43 -41.75 -45.27
N GLN A 802 -37.20 -41.26 -45.51
CA GLN A 802 -36.47 -41.55 -46.74
C GLN A 802 -36.16 -43.05 -46.86
N THR A 803 -35.71 -43.69 -45.79
CA THR A 803 -35.44 -45.14 -45.81
C THR A 803 -36.71 -45.96 -46.03
N GLU A 804 -37.83 -45.54 -45.43
CA GLU A 804 -39.14 -46.17 -45.66
C GLU A 804 -39.61 -45.98 -47.11
N LEU A 805 -39.39 -44.79 -47.68
CA LEU A 805 -39.69 -44.50 -49.07
C LEU A 805 -38.85 -45.36 -50.01
N ASP A 806 -37.53 -45.43 -49.80
CA ASP A 806 -36.62 -46.24 -50.62
C ASP A 806 -36.99 -47.74 -50.56
N VAL A 807 -37.32 -48.25 -49.37
CA VAL A 807 -37.81 -49.62 -49.20
C VAL A 807 -39.14 -49.82 -49.93
N SER A 808 -40.07 -48.86 -49.84
CA SER A 808 -41.35 -48.95 -50.55
C SER A 808 -41.18 -48.91 -52.07
N GLU A 809 -40.27 -48.07 -52.57
CA GLU A 809 -39.93 -47.98 -53.99
C GLU A 809 -39.28 -49.29 -54.47
N GLN A 810 -38.39 -49.87 -53.67
CA GLN A 810 -37.77 -51.15 -53.97
C GLN A 810 -38.80 -52.29 -54.01
N VAL A 811 -39.69 -52.36 -53.02
CA VAL A 811 -40.80 -53.32 -53.00
C VAL A 811 -41.69 -53.15 -54.23
N GLN A 812 -41.96 -51.91 -54.66
CA GLN A 812 -42.73 -51.65 -55.86
C GLN A 812 -41.99 -52.10 -57.12
N LYS A 813 -40.69 -51.84 -57.25
CA LYS A 813 -39.84 -52.34 -58.35
C LYS A 813 -39.85 -53.87 -58.39
N ASP A 814 -39.72 -54.52 -57.25
CA ASP A 814 -39.73 -55.98 -57.14
C ASP A 814 -41.10 -56.56 -57.54
N PHE A 815 -42.20 -55.92 -57.13
CA PHE A 815 -43.54 -56.32 -57.55
C PHE A 815 -43.71 -56.18 -59.07
N VAL A 816 -43.21 -55.10 -59.67
CA VAL A 816 -43.21 -54.91 -61.13
C VAL A 816 -42.38 -56.00 -61.82
N LYS A 817 -41.14 -56.26 -61.37
CA LYS A 817 -40.29 -57.33 -61.92
C LYS A 817 -40.95 -58.70 -61.82
N LEU A 818 -41.56 -59.01 -60.67
CA LEU A 818 -42.27 -60.26 -60.47
C LEU A 818 -43.49 -60.37 -61.41
N SER A 819 -44.26 -59.29 -61.56
CA SER A 819 -45.43 -59.23 -62.44
C SER A 819 -45.05 -59.39 -63.93
N GLN A 820 -43.97 -58.73 -64.36
CA GLN A 820 -43.42 -58.85 -65.72
C GLN A 820 -42.92 -60.27 -66.00
N THR A 821 -42.19 -60.86 -65.05
CA THR A 821 -41.71 -62.24 -65.18
C THR A 821 -42.89 -63.20 -65.26
N LEU A 822 -43.88 -63.08 -64.38
CA LEU A 822 -45.08 -63.91 -64.41
C LEU A 822 -45.79 -63.79 -65.76
N GLN A 823 -45.89 -62.59 -66.32
CA GLN A 823 -46.51 -62.35 -67.62
C GLN A 823 -45.74 -62.99 -68.78
N VAL A 824 -44.40 -62.92 -68.76
CA VAL A 824 -43.53 -63.64 -69.73
C VAL A 824 -43.71 -65.15 -69.61
N GLN A 825 -43.80 -65.69 -68.40
CA GLN A 825 -43.97 -67.13 -68.18
C GLN A 825 -45.36 -67.61 -68.64
N LEU A 826 -46.42 -66.84 -68.35
CA LEU A 826 -47.77 -67.14 -68.85
C LEU A 826 -47.83 -67.12 -70.38
N GLU A 827 -47.14 -66.18 -71.02
CA GLU A 827 -47.07 -66.11 -72.49
C GLU A 827 -46.26 -67.29 -73.08
N ARG A 828 -45.16 -67.71 -72.43
CA ARG A 828 -44.41 -68.93 -72.81
C ARG A 828 -45.26 -70.20 -72.69
N ILE A 829 -46.10 -70.30 -71.64
CA ILE A 829 -47.05 -71.41 -71.50
C ILE A 829 -48.10 -71.38 -72.63
N ARG A 830 -48.61 -70.19 -72.98
CA ARG A 830 -49.58 -70.02 -74.07
C ARG A 830 -49.04 -70.45 -75.44
N GLN A 831 -47.75 -70.24 -75.68
CA GLN A 831 -47.06 -70.59 -76.93
C GLN A 831 -46.54 -72.04 -76.97
N ALA A 832 -46.72 -72.83 -75.91
CA ALA A 832 -46.21 -74.20 -75.84
C ALA A 832 -47.14 -75.19 -76.58
N GLU A 833 -46.61 -75.87 -77.60
CA GLU A 833 -47.37 -76.81 -78.46
C GLU A 833 -47.54 -78.23 -77.86
N SER A 834 -46.99 -78.52 -76.67
CA SER A 834 -47.09 -79.83 -76.02
C SER A 834 -47.06 -79.78 -74.48
N LEU A 835 -47.72 -80.77 -73.85
CA LEU A 835 -47.89 -80.89 -72.40
C LEU A 835 -46.55 -81.11 -71.65
N ASP A 836 -45.58 -81.78 -72.27
CA ASP A 836 -44.26 -81.99 -71.68
C ASP A 836 -43.43 -80.70 -71.63
N ARG A 837 -43.62 -79.79 -72.59
CA ARG A 837 -42.93 -78.49 -72.62
C ARG A 837 -43.47 -77.51 -71.58
N ILE A 838 -44.76 -77.60 -71.25
CA ILE A 838 -45.39 -76.86 -70.15
C ILE A 838 -44.82 -77.31 -68.79
N LYS A 839 -44.58 -78.62 -68.60
CA LYS A 839 -43.98 -79.15 -67.36
C LYS A 839 -42.55 -78.66 -67.14
N VAL A 840 -41.76 -78.52 -68.20
CA VAL A 840 -40.39 -77.97 -68.11
C VAL A 840 -40.43 -76.49 -67.69
N ILE A 841 -41.29 -75.68 -68.33
CA ILE A 841 -41.45 -74.26 -67.99
C ILE A 841 -41.90 -74.10 -66.52
N LEU A 842 -42.84 -74.92 -66.04
CA LEU A 842 -43.29 -74.89 -64.65
C LEU A 842 -42.22 -75.30 -63.64
N ASN A 843 -41.37 -76.28 -63.98
CA ASN A 843 -40.27 -76.70 -63.12
C ASN A 843 -39.16 -75.64 -63.05
N ASP A 844 -38.88 -74.95 -64.16
CA ASP A 844 -37.94 -73.82 -64.21
C ASP A 844 -38.45 -72.57 -63.48
N THR A 845 -39.75 -72.50 -63.16
CA THR A 845 -40.37 -71.38 -62.40
C THR A 845 -40.42 -71.56 -60.88
N ASN A 846 -39.78 -72.59 -60.32
CA ASN A 846 -39.62 -72.71 -58.85
C ASN A 846 -38.58 -71.71 -58.33
N LEU A 847 -38.95 -70.42 -58.34
CA LEU A 847 -38.12 -69.34 -57.81
C LEU A 847 -38.38 -69.23 -56.30
N THR A 848 -37.34 -69.45 -55.50
CA THR A 848 -37.38 -69.27 -54.04
C THR A 848 -36.97 -67.87 -53.59
N ASP A 849 -36.38 -67.06 -54.49
CA ASP A 849 -35.86 -65.72 -54.22
C ASP A 849 -36.06 -64.79 -55.44
N ILE A 850 -36.46 -63.54 -55.20
CA ILE A 850 -36.71 -62.50 -56.21
C ILE A 850 -35.43 -62.11 -56.97
N ASN A 851 -34.26 -62.26 -56.35
CA ASN A 851 -32.96 -61.99 -56.99
C ASN A 851 -32.59 -62.99 -58.10
N GLN A 852 -33.35 -64.08 -58.26
CA GLN A 852 -33.15 -65.07 -59.32
C GLN A 852 -33.90 -64.73 -60.62
N LEU A 853 -34.62 -63.60 -60.63
CA LEU A 853 -35.28 -63.08 -61.82
C LEU A 853 -34.23 -62.44 -62.75
N PRO A 854 -34.22 -62.77 -64.06
CA PRO A 854 -33.34 -62.08 -65.00
C PRO A 854 -33.70 -60.59 -65.05
N GLU A 855 -32.67 -59.73 -64.99
CA GLU A 855 -32.85 -58.31 -65.26
C GLU A 855 -33.38 -58.16 -66.70
N THR A 856 -34.59 -57.65 -66.84
CA THR A 856 -35.21 -57.33 -68.13
C THR A 856 -34.74 -55.98 -68.64
#